data_AF-A0A819MXU4-F1
#
_entry.id   AF-A0A819MXU4-F1
#
_cell.length_a   1.000
_cell.length_b   1.000
_cell.length_c   1.000
_cell.angle_alpha   90.00
_cell.angle_beta   90.00
_cell.angle_gamma   90.00
#
_symmetry.space_group_name_H-M   'P 1'
#
loop_
_entity.id
_entity.type
_entity.pdbx_description
1 polymer ?
#
loop_
_entity_poly.entity_id
_entity_poly.type
_entity_poly.pdbx_seq_one_letter_code
_entity_poly.pdbx_strand_id
1 'polypeptide(L)'
;QGKLVEQANGSLSIHDPCLQRDYIENKTYNDLFSTACAHGQNESSIYFNTSSTFSFIGTGDYKQCKRIMKERFNHSSCSSTTCSFNNVYQPVPISSSIKFVAMAAWYSTFSRLAPNISIKPNHDGNYNFTSIKLADIKHAIKAICKQSWSHVHKPNQHRPFLCFNSMHDWTLFEYGFHMTDENLKHFQIIKTIHSNEIGWTLGYMINQTNYLDPKHRPTRLLTKRGFHGLLVSCILLLIISLVVTVSLSMVRWYHVALVLATVIGFLSLAAVITLIVLWFIQLTPFRDYAVVIDAGSSHSKIFIYTWPADKSDGLGTTSRISQVNSCDVPGGPISSINDTTLTGAQNYFDSAMTTCINSIPSTRQSRALIFLGATAGLRLFNITDPAYITRLLNSTRAYFNTLNLLFSDPLSQVRIISGSEEGLSGWISTNILLKELFNNNKPLETFGTIDMGGASTQLSFIAPGATSEQYQMSLFNTNYNVYSHSYLCYGQDQIRLIYQGQLIQQADGSTLIDDPCLQSNYTQTVMYSSINGSACAINQFAAPANYTASTNVTFSGSGNYTRCQTLMMQRFNKTSCSSSNCGFDGVYQLVPISSSLRFVGFSAVYSAFNTLAPYIPLANDSIGNYNLASTNLTQIQAAIATICNQPWSSVSNSSSFRPFLCFNSMYHWTLFQYGYSMSDANFKNFQIVKTIDSNEIGWTLGYMINQTNNLDPQFRPPRLLTKEEFIGLIVGFGVLLLICILAIPITIIIYKRKQKQQS
;
A
#
# COMPACT_ATOMS: atom_id res chain seq x y z
N GLN A 1 -23.83 16.16 20.55
CA GLN A 1 -25.14 15.49 20.58
C GLN A 1 -25.16 14.30 21.53
N GLY A 2 -24.30 13.28 21.43
CA GLY A 2 -24.24 12.18 22.42
C GLY A 2 -24.21 12.63 23.89
N LYS A 3 -23.35 13.60 24.24
CA LYS A 3 -23.33 14.21 25.59
C LYS A 3 -24.65 14.85 26.04
N LEU A 4 -25.44 15.38 25.10
CA LEU A 4 -26.74 15.94 25.42
C LEU A 4 -27.74 14.83 25.74
N VAL A 5 -27.63 13.67 25.08
CA VAL A 5 -28.40 12.46 25.43
C VAL A 5 -28.07 11.99 26.84
N GLU A 6 -26.78 11.94 27.19
CA GLU A 6 -26.35 11.60 28.55
C GLU A 6 -26.97 12.55 29.60
N GLN A 7 -27.05 13.84 29.29
CA GLN A 7 -27.64 14.86 30.17
C GLN A 7 -29.17 14.88 30.18
N ALA A 8 -29.82 14.24 29.20
CA ALA A 8 -31.27 14.28 29.00
C ALA A 8 -32.04 13.29 29.90
N ASN A 9 -31.34 12.45 30.68
CA ASN A 9 -31.87 11.60 31.75
C ASN A 9 -33.20 10.90 31.40
N GLY A 10 -33.22 10.11 30.32
CA GLY A 10 -34.41 9.37 29.87
C GLY A 10 -35.28 10.07 28.81
N SER A 11 -35.04 11.36 28.50
CA SER A 11 -35.81 12.07 27.47
C SER A 11 -35.37 11.72 26.04
N LEU A 12 -36.34 11.39 25.18
CA LEU A 12 -36.14 11.22 23.74
C LEU A 12 -36.20 12.54 22.96
N SER A 13 -36.72 13.61 23.56
CA SER A 13 -36.68 14.97 22.99
C SER A 13 -35.60 15.78 23.67
N ILE A 14 -34.63 16.24 22.88
CA ILE A 14 -33.39 16.84 23.39
C ILE A 14 -33.23 18.23 22.79
N HIS A 15 -33.16 19.25 23.65
CA HIS A 15 -32.87 20.60 23.21
C HIS A 15 -31.37 20.75 22.91
N ASP A 16 -31.02 20.95 21.64
CA ASP A 16 -29.63 21.16 21.20
C ASP A 16 -29.33 22.66 21.09
N PRO A 17 -28.47 23.21 21.95
CA PRO A 17 -28.12 24.62 21.91
C PRO A 17 -27.23 25.02 20.74
N CYS A 18 -26.58 24.06 20.08
CA CYS A 18 -25.68 24.31 18.96
C CYS A 18 -26.37 24.17 17.59
N LEU A 19 -27.55 23.54 17.52
CA LEU A 19 -28.35 23.52 16.30
C LEU A 19 -29.05 24.86 16.08
N GLN A 20 -29.32 25.15 14.81
CA GLN A 20 -30.04 26.35 14.42
C GLN A 20 -31.42 26.38 15.09
N ARG A 21 -31.86 27.56 15.57
CA ARG A 21 -33.15 27.69 16.25
C ARG A 21 -34.29 27.14 15.39
N ASP A 22 -35.19 26.37 15.98
CA ASP A 22 -36.36 25.75 15.34
C ASP A 22 -36.01 24.64 14.32
N TYR A 23 -34.73 24.27 14.16
CA TYR A 23 -34.35 23.10 13.38
C TYR A 23 -34.62 21.83 14.19
N ILE A 24 -35.22 20.82 13.54
CA ILE A 24 -35.47 19.52 14.15
C ILE A 24 -34.77 18.47 13.32
N GLU A 25 -33.99 17.61 13.98
CA GLU A 25 -33.45 16.40 13.38
C GLU A 25 -33.68 15.20 14.29
N ASN A 26 -33.92 14.05 13.66
CA ASN A 26 -34.03 12.79 14.37
C ASN A 26 -32.76 11.98 14.11
N LYS A 27 -32.18 11.44 15.19
CA LYS A 27 -30.98 10.60 15.15
C LYS A 27 -31.24 9.33 15.93
N THR A 28 -30.86 8.20 15.38
CA THR A 28 -30.85 6.94 16.09
C THR A 28 -29.69 6.91 17.09
N TYR A 29 -29.76 6.01 18.07
CA TYR A 29 -28.64 5.72 18.96
C TYR A 29 -27.34 5.43 18.18
N ASN A 30 -27.43 4.64 17.11
CA ASN A 30 -26.27 4.31 16.29
C ASN A 30 -25.69 5.53 15.57
N ASP A 31 -26.52 6.45 15.07
CA ASP A 31 -26.03 7.69 14.43
C ASP A 31 -25.16 8.53 15.37
N LEU A 32 -25.38 8.45 16.69
CA LEU A 32 -24.68 9.23 17.69
C LEU A 32 -23.41 8.54 18.22
N PHE A 33 -23.45 7.22 18.37
CA PHE A 33 -22.45 6.48 19.14
C PHE A 33 -21.62 5.47 18.33
N SER A 34 -21.98 5.17 17.08
CA SER A 34 -21.22 4.23 16.23
C SER A 34 -20.01 4.84 15.52
N THR A 35 -19.81 6.16 15.62
CA THR A 35 -18.67 6.82 14.97
C THR A 35 -17.37 6.54 15.73
N ALA A 36 -16.25 6.39 15.01
CA ALA A 36 -14.94 6.13 15.61
C ALA A 36 -14.51 7.19 16.64
N CYS A 37 -15.03 8.42 16.54
CA CYS A 37 -14.76 9.51 17.48
C CYS A 37 -15.65 9.49 18.74
N ALA A 38 -16.73 8.70 18.75
CA ALA A 38 -17.67 8.54 19.85
C ALA A 38 -17.60 7.15 20.51
N HIS A 39 -16.92 6.19 19.88
CA HIS A 39 -16.79 4.82 20.36
C HIS A 39 -16.07 4.76 21.72
N GLY A 40 -16.66 4.08 22.70
CA GLY A 40 -16.08 3.91 24.05
C GLY A 40 -16.26 5.10 25.01
N GLN A 41 -17.02 6.12 24.63
CA GLN A 41 -17.36 7.27 25.49
C GLN A 41 -18.73 7.12 26.19
N ASN A 42 -19.36 5.94 26.12
CA ASN A 42 -20.74 5.74 26.55
C ASN A 42 -20.88 5.33 28.02
N GLU A 43 -21.34 6.25 28.87
CA GLU A 43 -21.89 5.92 30.19
C GLU A 43 -23.43 5.71 30.16
N SER A 44 -24.09 6.03 29.04
CA SER A 44 -25.56 6.11 28.89
C SER A 44 -26.27 4.79 28.54
N SER A 45 -25.58 3.65 28.48
CA SER A 45 -26.22 2.33 28.24
C SER A 45 -27.23 1.93 29.32
N ILE A 46 -27.21 2.63 30.46
CA ILE A 46 -28.05 2.36 31.63
C ILE A 46 -29.52 2.77 31.39
N TYR A 47 -29.80 3.73 30.48
CA TYR A 47 -31.14 4.33 30.35
C TYR A 47 -31.84 4.16 28.98
N PHE A 48 -31.11 3.83 27.91
CA PHE A 48 -31.66 3.81 26.55
C PHE A 48 -31.22 2.58 25.74
N ASN A 49 -32.16 2.00 24.98
CA ASN A 49 -31.90 0.89 24.05
C ASN A 49 -31.20 1.40 22.77
N THR A 50 -30.41 0.56 22.10
CA THR A 50 -29.77 0.81 20.79
C THR A 50 -30.78 1.06 19.65
N SER A 51 -32.06 0.69 19.85
CA SER A 51 -33.16 1.04 18.94
C SER A 51 -33.78 2.43 19.17
N SER A 52 -33.33 3.16 20.20
CA SER A 52 -33.89 4.47 20.53
C SER A 52 -33.62 5.49 19.43
N THR A 53 -34.63 6.33 19.15
CA THR A 53 -34.51 7.49 18.26
C THR A 53 -34.73 8.76 19.05
N PHE A 54 -33.78 9.67 18.95
CA PHE A 54 -33.78 10.95 19.65
C PHE A 54 -34.15 12.07 18.69
N SER A 55 -35.03 12.97 19.14
CA SER A 55 -35.40 14.17 18.40
C SER A 55 -34.67 15.37 18.99
N PHE A 56 -33.71 15.91 18.22
CA PHE A 56 -32.95 17.09 18.58
C PHE A 56 -33.66 18.34 18.08
N ILE A 57 -33.97 19.24 19.00
CA ILE A 57 -34.64 20.52 18.73
C ILE A 57 -33.65 21.64 18.95
N GLY A 58 -33.28 22.35 17.88
CA GLY A 58 -32.33 23.44 17.92
C GLY A 58 -32.88 24.66 18.65
N THR A 59 -32.14 25.15 19.63
CA THR A 59 -32.50 26.36 20.39
C THR A 59 -31.66 27.58 20.03
N GLY A 60 -30.50 27.37 19.41
CA GLY A 60 -29.56 28.44 19.09
C GLY A 60 -28.96 29.15 20.31
N ASP A 61 -29.00 28.53 21.50
CA ASP A 61 -28.42 29.10 22.72
C ASP A 61 -26.88 29.12 22.66
N TYR A 62 -26.36 30.27 22.25
CA TYR A 62 -24.93 30.56 22.21
C TYR A 62 -24.19 30.24 23.52
N LYS A 63 -24.75 30.59 24.68
CA LYS A 63 -24.04 30.43 25.97
C LYS A 63 -23.91 28.96 26.32
N GLN A 64 -24.99 28.21 26.19
CA GLN A 64 -24.99 26.78 26.48
C GLN A 64 -24.16 26.01 25.46
N CYS A 65 -24.26 26.35 24.17
CA CYS A 65 -23.44 25.74 23.12
C CYS A 65 -21.95 25.98 23.36
N LYS A 66 -21.56 27.22 23.70
CA LYS A 66 -20.16 27.56 24.05
C LYS A 66 -19.65 26.67 25.18
N ARG A 67 -20.43 26.49 26.24
CA ARG A 67 -20.03 25.66 27.39
C ARG A 67 -19.76 24.23 26.96
N ILE A 68 -20.70 23.61 26.22
CA ILE A 68 -20.58 22.22 25.77
C ILE A 68 -19.40 22.04 24.82
N MET A 69 -19.17 22.99 23.90
CA MET A 69 -18.04 22.94 22.97
C MET A 69 -16.70 23.01 23.70
N LYS A 70 -16.57 23.90 24.69
CA LYS A 70 -15.33 24.04 25.48
C LYS A 70 -14.95 22.76 26.23
N GLU A 71 -15.93 21.97 26.68
CA GLU A 71 -15.67 20.69 27.36
C GLU A 71 -14.95 19.66 26.46
N ARG A 72 -14.84 19.91 25.15
CA ARG A 72 -14.10 19.04 24.20
C ARG A 72 -12.61 19.36 24.08
N PHE A 73 -12.19 20.49 24.64
CA PHE A 73 -10.79 20.94 24.61
C PHE A 73 -10.16 20.68 25.98
N ASN A 74 -9.42 19.57 26.11
CA ASN A 74 -8.72 19.24 27.34
C ASN A 74 -7.36 19.96 27.39
N HIS A 75 -7.22 20.93 28.29
CA HIS A 75 -5.95 21.63 28.52
C HIS A 75 -5.20 21.13 29.78
N SER A 76 -5.75 20.15 30.51
CA SER A 76 -5.17 19.67 31.78
C SER A 76 -3.92 18.81 31.62
N SER A 77 -3.67 18.30 30.42
CA SER A 77 -2.55 17.41 30.11
C SER A 77 -1.73 17.95 28.94
N CYS A 78 -0.43 18.17 29.16
CA CYS A 78 0.53 18.46 28.11
C CYS A 78 1.88 17.78 28.41
N SER A 79 2.25 16.79 27.60
CA SER A 79 3.50 16.03 27.67
C SER A 79 4.65 16.75 26.96
N SER A 80 4.38 17.86 26.28
CA SER A 80 5.36 18.69 25.57
C SER A 80 5.54 20.05 26.27
N THR A 81 6.47 20.88 25.79
CA THR A 81 6.72 22.22 26.34
C THR A 81 5.52 23.16 26.19
N THR A 82 4.77 23.04 25.10
CA THR A 82 3.54 23.79 24.84
C THR A 82 2.53 22.91 24.10
N CYS A 83 1.25 23.00 24.45
CA CYS A 83 0.19 22.29 23.76
C CYS A 83 -0.96 23.24 23.43
N SER A 84 -1.72 22.89 22.39
CA SER A 84 -3.01 23.52 22.12
C SER A 84 -4.07 22.92 23.03
N PHE A 85 -4.47 21.68 22.78
CA PHE A 85 -5.44 20.92 23.57
C PHE A 85 -5.26 19.41 23.32
N ASN A 86 -5.83 18.57 24.18
CA ASN A 86 -5.82 17.10 24.09
C ASN A 86 -4.40 16.51 23.95
N ASN A 87 -3.42 17.06 24.68
CA ASN A 87 -2.02 16.65 24.63
C ASN A 87 -1.34 16.81 23.24
N VAL A 88 -1.86 17.68 22.38
CA VAL A 88 -1.29 17.95 21.06
C VAL A 88 -0.32 19.13 21.16
N TYR A 89 0.95 18.88 20.82
CA TYR A 89 1.96 19.92 20.76
C TYR A 89 1.56 21.03 19.78
N GLN A 90 1.65 22.28 20.24
CA GLN A 90 1.56 23.46 19.40
C GLN A 90 2.48 24.53 19.99
N PRO A 91 3.30 25.24 19.18
CA PRO A 91 4.01 26.41 19.65
C PRO A 91 3.01 27.53 19.99
N VAL A 92 2.84 27.81 21.28
CA VAL A 92 1.95 28.85 21.81
C VAL A 92 2.81 29.83 22.64
N PRO A 93 2.67 31.16 22.47
CA PRO A 93 1.73 31.85 21.58
C PRO A 93 2.12 31.73 20.10
N ILE A 94 1.10 31.74 19.24
CA ILE A 94 1.31 31.86 17.79
C ILE A 94 1.92 33.25 17.52
N SER A 95 3.02 33.31 16.78
CA SER A 95 3.65 34.60 16.45
C SER A 95 2.76 35.45 15.53
N SER A 96 2.69 36.76 15.79
CA SER A 96 1.94 37.71 14.94
C SER A 96 2.56 37.89 13.55
N SER A 97 3.80 37.44 13.36
CA SER A 97 4.44 37.42 12.04
C SER A 97 3.91 36.33 11.10
N ILE A 98 3.19 35.32 11.62
CA ILE A 98 2.74 34.16 10.84
C ILE A 98 1.41 34.49 10.16
N LYS A 99 1.37 34.28 8.84
CA LYS A 99 0.14 34.37 8.04
C LYS A 99 -0.54 33.01 7.98
N PHE A 100 -1.83 32.98 8.27
CA PHE A 100 -2.63 31.75 8.24
C PHE A 100 -3.66 31.79 7.13
N VAL A 101 -3.87 30.63 6.52
CA VAL A 101 -4.95 30.40 5.57
C VAL A 101 -5.79 29.26 6.09
N ALA A 102 -7.11 29.43 6.10
CA ALA A 102 -8.04 28.31 6.22
C ALA A 102 -8.85 28.11 4.94
N MET A 103 -9.12 26.83 4.67
CA MET A 103 -9.69 26.33 3.43
C MET A 103 -10.80 25.31 3.73
N ALA A 104 -11.44 24.77 2.70
CA ALA A 104 -12.46 23.72 2.80
C ALA A 104 -13.65 24.11 3.70
N ALA A 105 -13.93 23.34 4.77
CA ALA A 105 -15.11 23.55 5.62
C ALA A 105 -15.16 24.96 6.24
N TRP A 106 -14.00 25.54 6.58
CA TRP A 106 -13.88 26.93 7.05
C TRP A 106 -14.43 27.93 6.04
N TYR A 107 -14.14 27.74 4.75
CA TYR A 107 -14.68 28.60 3.70
C TYR A 107 -16.21 28.53 3.64
N SER A 108 -16.77 27.31 3.73
CA SER A 108 -18.21 27.11 3.75
C SER A 108 -18.90 27.83 4.93
N THR A 109 -18.30 27.79 6.12
CA THR A 109 -18.82 28.46 7.32
C THR A 109 -18.69 29.98 7.20
N PHE A 110 -17.49 30.48 6.93
CA PHE A 110 -17.20 31.92 6.98
C PHE A 110 -17.77 32.71 5.80
N SER A 111 -17.93 32.10 4.62
CA SER A 111 -18.64 32.78 3.51
C SER A 111 -20.09 33.15 3.84
N ARG A 112 -20.71 32.47 4.82
CA ARG A 112 -22.07 32.78 5.30
C ARG A 112 -22.09 33.69 6.53
N LEU A 113 -21.03 33.66 7.34
CA LEU A 113 -20.82 34.62 8.42
C LEU A 113 -20.43 36.00 7.87
N ALA A 114 -19.76 36.04 6.71
CA ALA A 114 -19.17 37.24 6.12
C ALA A 114 -20.08 38.48 6.11
N PRO A 115 -21.38 38.38 5.72
CA PRO A 115 -22.30 39.52 5.78
C PRO A 115 -22.47 40.11 7.19
N ASN A 116 -22.39 39.27 8.23
CA ASN A 116 -22.60 39.65 9.63
C ASN A 116 -21.31 40.12 10.33
N ILE A 117 -20.14 39.89 9.73
CA ILE A 117 -18.84 40.41 10.17
C ILE A 117 -18.33 41.54 9.26
N SER A 118 -19.19 42.07 8.38
CA SER A 118 -18.89 43.21 7.49
C SER A 118 -17.66 43.02 6.59
N ILE A 119 -17.38 41.79 6.17
CA ILE A 119 -16.27 41.46 5.26
C ILE A 119 -16.80 41.04 3.89
N LYS A 120 -16.14 41.49 2.83
CA LYS A 120 -16.47 41.12 1.44
C LYS A 120 -15.38 40.23 0.85
N PRO A 121 -15.73 39.28 -0.02
CA PRO A 121 -14.74 38.51 -0.73
C PRO A 121 -14.00 39.42 -1.73
N ASN A 122 -12.73 39.12 -1.98
CA ASN A 122 -11.98 39.71 -3.09
C ASN A 122 -12.44 39.12 -4.44
N HIS A 123 -11.77 39.51 -5.54
CA HIS A 123 -12.06 39.02 -6.90
C HIS A 123 -11.99 37.48 -7.01
N ASP A 124 -11.12 36.84 -6.23
CA ASP A 124 -10.95 35.37 -6.23
C ASP A 124 -11.92 34.65 -5.27
N GLY A 125 -12.81 35.38 -4.61
CA GLY A 125 -13.75 34.83 -3.64
C GLY A 125 -13.20 34.70 -2.22
N ASN A 126 -11.98 35.17 -1.94
CA ASN A 126 -11.30 35.00 -0.65
C ASN A 126 -11.60 36.13 0.34
N TYR A 127 -11.62 35.82 1.65
CA TYR A 127 -11.90 36.79 2.72
C TYR A 127 -10.65 37.05 3.56
N ASN A 128 -10.34 38.33 3.81
CA ASN A 128 -9.15 38.77 4.54
C ASN A 128 -9.50 39.45 5.89
N PHE A 129 -9.01 38.91 7.01
CA PHE A 129 -9.35 39.38 8.35
C PHE A 129 -8.54 40.58 8.87
N THR A 130 -7.85 41.34 7.99
CA THR A 130 -7.05 42.54 8.34
C THR A 130 -7.64 43.50 9.39
N SER A 131 -8.96 43.66 9.44
CA SER A 131 -9.66 44.57 10.36
C SER A 131 -10.63 43.87 11.32
N ILE A 132 -10.65 42.53 11.36
CA ILE A 132 -11.62 41.74 12.10
C ILE A 132 -11.04 41.30 13.44
N LYS A 133 -11.83 41.44 14.50
CA LYS A 133 -11.50 40.97 15.85
C LYS A 133 -12.26 39.69 16.20
N LEU A 134 -11.77 38.94 17.19
CA LEU A 134 -12.48 37.78 17.73
C LEU A 134 -13.88 38.14 18.25
N ALA A 135 -14.04 39.36 18.77
CA ALA A 135 -15.32 39.87 19.24
C ALA A 135 -16.35 40.04 18.11
N ASP A 136 -15.91 40.42 16.91
CA ASP A 136 -16.79 40.61 15.75
C ASP A 136 -17.32 39.26 15.27
N ILE A 137 -16.44 38.25 15.18
CA ILE A 137 -16.79 36.87 14.87
C ILE A 137 -17.80 36.34 15.90
N LYS A 138 -17.51 36.53 17.19
CA LYS A 138 -18.41 36.14 18.28
C LYS A 138 -19.79 36.80 18.18
N HIS A 139 -19.84 38.10 17.86
CA HIS A 139 -21.10 38.83 17.70
C HIS A 139 -21.92 38.29 16.53
N ALA A 140 -21.28 38.07 15.38
CA ALA A 140 -21.94 37.52 14.20
C ALA A 140 -22.50 36.11 14.44
N ILE A 141 -21.77 35.25 15.15
CA ILE A 141 -22.23 33.90 15.50
C ILE A 141 -23.46 33.97 16.39
N LYS A 142 -23.44 34.82 17.42
CA LYS A 142 -24.60 35.02 18.30
C LYS A 142 -25.82 35.51 17.53
N ALA A 143 -25.63 36.37 16.53
CA ALA A 143 -26.71 36.84 15.66
C ALA A 143 -27.25 35.71 14.78
N ILE A 144 -26.38 34.93 14.13
CA ILE A 144 -26.78 33.83 13.24
C ILE A 144 -27.48 32.71 14.01
N CYS A 145 -26.92 32.23 15.12
CA CYS A 145 -27.51 31.13 15.90
C CYS A 145 -28.94 31.43 16.39
N LYS A 146 -29.27 32.70 16.62
CA LYS A 146 -30.62 33.14 17.02
C LYS A 146 -31.64 33.15 15.89
N GLN A 147 -31.22 33.11 14.64
CA GLN A 147 -32.16 33.13 13.50
C GLN A 147 -32.93 31.81 13.46
N SER A 148 -34.21 31.87 13.08
CA SER A 148 -34.99 30.66 12.86
C SER A 148 -34.44 29.89 11.66
N TRP A 149 -34.52 28.57 11.68
CA TRP A 149 -34.11 27.70 10.57
C TRP A 149 -34.76 28.12 9.24
N SER A 150 -36.02 28.55 9.27
CA SER A 150 -36.75 29.06 8.10
C SER A 150 -36.08 30.25 7.40
N HIS A 151 -35.32 31.07 8.14
CA HIS A 151 -34.64 32.26 7.61
C HIS A 151 -33.23 31.95 7.11
N VAL A 152 -32.61 30.88 7.62
CA VAL A 152 -31.24 30.47 7.26
C VAL A 152 -31.25 29.42 6.15
N HIS A 153 -32.32 28.62 6.08
CA HIS A 153 -32.52 27.61 5.06
C HIS A 153 -32.75 28.22 3.67
N LYS A 154 -32.04 27.70 2.68
CA LYS A 154 -32.30 28.00 1.26
C LYS A 154 -32.71 26.71 0.55
N PRO A 155 -33.72 26.73 -0.34
CA PRO A 155 -34.04 25.59 -1.18
C PRO A 155 -32.78 25.10 -1.90
N ASN A 156 -32.53 23.79 -1.91
CA ASN A 156 -31.33 23.14 -2.47
C ASN A 156 -30.01 23.29 -1.69
N GLN A 157 -30.04 23.85 -0.47
CA GLN A 157 -28.87 23.89 0.42
C GLN A 157 -29.24 23.36 1.83
N HIS A 158 -29.15 22.04 2.01
CA HIS A 158 -29.37 21.43 3.32
C HIS A 158 -28.10 21.54 4.19
N ARG A 159 -27.98 22.63 4.98
CA ARG A 159 -26.86 22.83 5.91
C ARG A 159 -27.34 23.30 7.28
N PRO A 160 -27.96 22.41 8.09
CA PRO A 160 -28.51 22.75 9.41
C PRO A 160 -27.45 23.11 10.46
N PHE A 161 -26.20 22.76 10.21
CA PHE A 161 -25.09 22.90 11.14
C PHE A 161 -24.38 24.26 11.08
N LEU A 162 -25.00 25.32 10.52
CA LEU A 162 -24.32 26.63 10.43
C LEU A 162 -23.98 27.20 11.82
N CYS A 163 -24.94 27.19 12.76
CA CYS A 163 -24.67 27.61 14.14
C CYS A 163 -23.58 26.74 14.78
N PHE A 164 -23.70 25.42 14.68
CA PHE A 164 -22.73 24.46 15.21
C PHE A 164 -21.31 24.68 14.65
N ASN A 165 -21.17 24.72 13.32
CA ASN A 165 -19.88 24.89 12.65
C ASN A 165 -19.25 26.22 13.02
N SER A 166 -20.04 27.29 13.05
CA SER A 166 -19.54 28.62 13.42
C SER A 166 -19.07 28.66 14.88
N MET A 167 -19.81 28.03 15.79
CA MET A 167 -19.43 27.89 17.19
C MET A 167 -18.16 27.05 17.37
N HIS A 168 -18.05 25.96 16.63
CA HIS A 168 -16.88 25.09 16.61
C HIS A 168 -15.63 25.84 16.13
N ASP A 169 -15.72 26.49 14.97
CA ASP A 169 -14.64 27.26 14.35
C ASP A 169 -14.15 28.39 15.27
N TRP A 170 -15.08 29.11 15.92
CA TRP A 170 -14.73 30.15 16.88
C TRP A 170 -14.13 29.60 18.17
N THR A 171 -14.61 28.46 18.66
CA THR A 171 -14.02 27.80 19.84
C THR A 171 -12.61 27.30 19.52
N LEU A 172 -12.36 26.82 18.30
CA LEU A 172 -11.01 26.50 17.81
C LEU A 172 -10.12 27.73 17.79
N PHE A 173 -10.60 28.88 17.30
CA PHE A 173 -9.80 30.11 17.34
C PHE A 173 -9.49 30.58 18.77
N GLU A 174 -10.50 30.71 19.64
CA GLU A 174 -10.33 31.28 20.98
C GLU A 174 -9.65 30.31 21.96
N TYR A 175 -10.04 29.03 21.98
CA TYR A 175 -9.55 28.05 22.95
C TYR A 175 -8.57 27.06 22.38
N GLY A 176 -8.78 26.58 21.15
CA GLY A 176 -7.91 25.55 20.57
C GLY A 176 -6.54 26.11 20.22
N PHE A 177 -6.52 27.07 19.30
CA PHE A 177 -5.30 27.64 18.74
C PHE A 177 -4.78 28.86 19.50
N HIS A 178 -5.55 29.37 20.47
CA HIS A 178 -5.23 30.57 21.24
C HIS A 178 -4.90 31.78 20.35
N MET A 179 -5.71 31.99 19.29
CA MET A 179 -5.55 33.15 18.42
C MET A 179 -5.79 34.43 19.21
N THR A 180 -5.01 35.46 18.90
CA THR A 180 -5.23 36.83 19.39
C THR A 180 -5.74 37.72 18.26
N ASP A 181 -6.30 38.88 18.61
CA ASP A 181 -6.67 39.90 17.61
C ASP A 181 -5.47 40.35 16.77
N GLU A 182 -4.23 40.22 17.26
CA GLU A 182 -3.02 40.55 16.50
C GLU A 182 -2.71 39.50 15.42
N ASN A 183 -2.76 38.22 15.78
CA ASN A 183 -2.56 37.13 14.82
C ASN A 183 -3.70 37.06 13.79
N LEU A 184 -4.92 37.36 14.21
CA LEU A 184 -6.12 37.25 13.37
C LEU A 184 -6.08 38.21 12.17
N LYS A 185 -5.42 39.37 12.29
CA LYS A 185 -5.22 40.33 11.19
C LYS A 185 -4.48 39.73 9.98
N HIS A 186 -3.72 38.66 10.21
CA HIS A 186 -2.94 37.95 9.21
C HIS A 186 -3.60 36.65 8.75
N PHE A 187 -4.87 36.44 9.10
CA PHE A 187 -5.64 35.27 8.72
C PHE A 187 -6.47 35.50 7.44
N GLN A 188 -6.57 34.47 6.60
CA GLN A 188 -7.37 34.50 5.38
C GLN A 188 -8.23 33.24 5.25
N ILE A 189 -9.44 33.39 4.71
CA ILE A 189 -10.30 32.29 4.29
C ILE A 189 -10.24 32.22 2.78
N ILE A 190 -9.67 31.14 2.24
CA ILE A 190 -9.37 31.01 0.82
C ILE A 190 -10.19 29.88 0.19
N LYS A 191 -10.70 30.15 -1.01
CA LYS A 191 -11.29 29.16 -1.92
C LYS A 191 -10.34 28.84 -3.07
N THR A 192 -9.85 29.86 -3.76
CA THR A 192 -8.92 29.70 -4.88
C THR A 192 -7.76 30.66 -4.80
N ILE A 193 -6.62 30.30 -5.40
CA ILE A 193 -5.50 31.20 -5.66
C ILE A 193 -5.19 31.11 -7.15
N HIS A 194 -5.24 32.24 -7.86
CA HIS A 194 -5.08 32.30 -9.32
C HIS A 194 -5.99 31.29 -10.04
N SER A 195 -7.27 31.25 -9.67
CA SER A 195 -8.28 30.32 -10.22
C SER A 195 -8.06 28.83 -9.92
N ASN A 196 -7.07 28.46 -9.11
CA ASN A 196 -6.86 27.07 -8.66
C ASN A 196 -7.48 26.87 -7.29
N GLU A 197 -8.32 25.84 -7.12
CA GLU A 197 -8.85 25.46 -5.81
C GLU A 197 -7.72 24.98 -4.90
N ILE A 198 -7.66 25.55 -3.70
CA ILE A 198 -6.65 25.19 -2.71
C ILE A 198 -7.14 23.97 -1.92
N GLY A 199 -6.38 22.90 -1.97
CA GLY A 199 -6.62 21.68 -1.22
C GLY A 199 -5.32 20.95 -0.89
N TRP A 200 -5.40 20.03 0.06
CA TRP A 200 -4.26 19.20 0.46
C TRP A 200 -3.70 18.39 -0.72
N THR A 201 -4.53 18.08 -1.72
CA THR A 201 -4.18 17.31 -2.92
C THR A 201 -3.09 17.98 -3.76
N LEU A 202 -3.14 19.32 -3.92
CA LEU A 202 -2.12 20.08 -4.63
C LEU A 202 -0.78 20.07 -3.88
N GLY A 203 -0.83 20.29 -2.55
CA GLY A 203 0.36 20.21 -1.69
C GLY A 203 0.97 18.80 -1.67
N TYR A 204 0.13 17.77 -1.65
CA TYR A 204 0.55 16.38 -1.75
C TYR A 204 1.26 16.13 -3.08
N MET A 205 0.68 16.53 -4.21
CA MET A 205 1.31 16.42 -5.53
C MET A 205 2.67 17.11 -5.57
N ILE A 206 2.77 18.36 -5.09
CA ILE A 206 4.03 19.12 -5.05
C ILE A 206 5.05 18.44 -4.13
N ASN A 207 4.62 17.91 -2.98
CA ASN A 207 5.50 17.17 -2.08
C ASN A 207 6.05 15.91 -2.78
N GLN A 208 5.19 15.16 -3.49
CA GLN A 208 5.62 14.00 -4.27
C GLN A 208 6.59 14.38 -5.40
N THR A 209 6.38 15.53 -6.07
CA THR A 209 7.28 15.97 -7.15
C THR A 209 8.56 16.63 -6.65
N ASN A 210 8.62 17.13 -5.41
CA ASN A 210 9.84 17.65 -4.79
C ASN A 210 10.89 16.58 -4.48
N TYR A 211 10.51 15.30 -4.50
CA TYR A 211 11.46 14.17 -4.43
C TYR A 211 12.16 13.90 -5.77
N LEU A 212 11.86 14.67 -6.83
CA LEU A 212 12.59 14.66 -8.09
C LEU A 212 13.76 15.65 -7.99
N ASP A 213 15.01 15.19 -7.94
CA ASP A 213 16.17 16.09 -7.82
C ASP A 213 16.33 16.96 -9.09
N PRO A 214 16.41 18.31 -8.98
CA PRO A 214 16.70 19.18 -10.13
C PRO A 214 18.15 19.11 -10.62
N LYS A 215 19.09 18.55 -9.83
CA LYS A 215 20.49 18.34 -10.21
C LYS A 215 20.68 16.86 -10.55
N HIS A 216 21.72 16.53 -11.31
CA HIS A 216 22.00 15.18 -11.83
C HIS A 216 21.34 14.83 -13.17
N ARG A 217 21.57 15.70 -14.15
CA ARG A 217 21.63 15.25 -15.55
C ARG A 217 22.72 14.16 -15.64
N PRO A 218 22.47 13.03 -16.34
CA PRO A 218 23.43 11.94 -16.44
C PRO A 218 24.78 12.46 -16.97
N THR A 219 25.87 12.14 -16.26
CA THR A 219 27.25 12.44 -16.68
C THR A 219 27.55 11.65 -17.95
N ARG A 220 27.45 12.30 -19.10
CA ARG A 220 28.00 11.78 -20.36
C ARG A 220 29.52 11.86 -20.32
N LEU A 221 30.20 10.81 -20.77
CA LEU A 221 31.65 10.86 -21.03
C LEU A 221 32.01 11.83 -22.17
N LEU A 222 31.09 12.02 -23.12
CA LEU A 222 31.23 12.98 -24.21
C LEU A 222 30.04 13.96 -24.21
N THR A 223 30.34 15.24 -23.99
CA THR A 223 29.37 16.30 -24.28
C THR A 223 29.05 16.28 -25.78
N LYS A 224 27.85 16.75 -26.19
CA LYS A 224 27.49 16.88 -27.63
C LYS A 224 28.60 17.57 -28.45
N ARG A 225 29.27 18.56 -27.84
CA ARG A 225 30.43 19.26 -28.40
C ARG A 225 31.67 18.37 -28.50
N GLY A 226 31.98 17.60 -27.45
CA GLY A 226 33.08 16.62 -27.48
C GLY A 226 32.89 15.55 -28.56
N PHE A 227 31.68 15.02 -28.73
CA PHE A 227 31.37 14.05 -29.80
C PHE A 227 31.57 14.64 -31.20
N HIS A 228 31.07 15.85 -31.45
CA HIS A 228 31.32 16.54 -32.72
C HIS A 228 32.82 16.79 -32.95
N GLY A 229 33.56 17.20 -31.91
CA GLY A 229 35.02 17.39 -32.01
C GLY A 229 35.77 16.11 -32.36
N LEU A 230 35.39 14.98 -31.77
CA LEU A 230 36.00 13.67 -32.04
C LEU A 230 35.67 13.18 -33.46
N LEU A 231 34.42 13.36 -33.90
CA LEU A 231 33.99 13.02 -35.25
C LEU A 231 34.74 13.85 -36.31
N VAL A 232 34.86 15.17 -36.09
CA VAL A 232 35.63 16.07 -36.95
C VAL A 232 37.11 15.71 -36.96
N SER A 233 37.69 15.33 -35.81
CA SER A 233 39.08 14.89 -35.72
C SER A 233 39.32 13.59 -36.48
N CYS A 234 38.40 12.60 -36.40
CA CYS A 234 38.47 11.38 -37.19
C CYS A 234 38.36 11.66 -38.70
N ILE A 235 37.50 12.58 -39.12
CA ILE A 235 37.37 13.00 -40.52
C ILE A 235 38.64 13.71 -41.01
N LEU A 236 39.21 14.61 -40.19
CA LEU A 236 40.47 15.28 -40.51
C LEU A 236 41.63 14.29 -40.59
N LEU A 237 41.73 13.34 -39.66
CA LEU A 237 42.73 12.27 -39.70
C LEU A 237 42.55 11.36 -40.92
N LEU A 238 41.31 11.08 -41.33
CA LEU A 238 41.01 10.39 -42.59
C LEU A 238 41.57 11.14 -43.79
N ILE A 239 41.26 12.44 -43.90
CA ILE A 239 41.71 13.28 -45.01
C ILE A 239 43.23 13.40 -45.01
N ILE A 240 43.85 13.65 -43.85
CA ILE A 240 45.31 13.77 -43.71
C ILE A 240 45.98 12.44 -44.04
N SER A 241 45.48 11.31 -43.53
CA SER A 241 46.03 9.98 -43.85
C SER A 241 45.95 9.70 -45.35
N LEU A 242 44.81 10.00 -45.99
CA LEU A 242 44.64 9.86 -47.43
C LEU A 242 45.61 10.75 -48.22
N VAL A 243 45.74 12.02 -47.84
CA VAL A 243 46.63 12.98 -48.49
C VAL A 243 48.10 12.59 -48.30
N VAL A 244 48.51 12.19 -47.10
CA VAL A 244 49.88 11.81 -46.77
C VAL A 244 50.26 10.49 -47.45
N THR A 245 49.38 9.49 -47.47
CA THR A 245 49.63 8.23 -48.19
C THR A 245 49.72 8.44 -49.71
N VAL A 246 48.85 9.28 -50.29
CA VAL A 246 48.91 9.65 -51.71
C VAL A 246 50.16 10.48 -52.02
N SER A 247 50.55 11.41 -51.15
CA SER A 247 51.72 12.28 -51.37
C SER A 247 53.04 11.53 -51.19
N LEU A 248 53.17 10.70 -50.14
CA LEU A 248 54.38 9.90 -49.90
C LEU A 248 54.56 8.79 -50.95
N SER A 249 53.47 8.26 -51.49
CA SER A 249 53.53 7.30 -52.61
C SER A 249 53.94 7.95 -53.94
N MET A 250 53.88 9.28 -54.07
CA MET A 250 54.47 10.01 -55.19
C MET A 250 55.99 10.26 -55.03
N VAL A 251 56.51 10.42 -53.80
CA VAL A 251 57.85 11.01 -53.54
C VAL A 251 58.96 9.99 -53.15
N ARG A 252 58.89 8.69 -53.49
CA ARG A 252 59.92 7.66 -53.14
C ARG A 252 59.99 7.26 -51.64
N TRP A 253 59.06 7.67 -50.78
CA TRP A 253 59.05 7.35 -49.34
C TRP A 253 58.06 6.21 -48.97
N TYR A 254 58.08 5.13 -49.76
CA TYR A 254 57.12 4.01 -49.65
C TYR A 254 57.13 3.30 -48.29
N HIS A 255 58.31 3.17 -47.68
CA HIS A 255 58.45 2.54 -46.36
C HIS A 255 57.74 3.34 -45.27
N VAL A 256 57.77 4.68 -45.33
CA VAL A 256 57.09 5.53 -44.34
C VAL A 256 55.57 5.48 -44.52
N ALA A 257 55.08 5.48 -45.76
CA ALA A 257 53.64 5.30 -46.03
C ALA A 257 53.13 3.94 -45.54
N LEU A 258 53.91 2.86 -45.71
CA LEU A 258 53.57 1.51 -45.24
C LEU A 258 53.54 1.44 -43.70
N VAL A 259 54.53 2.02 -43.02
CA VAL A 259 54.59 2.09 -41.56
C VAL A 259 53.41 2.91 -41.00
N LEU A 260 53.08 4.05 -41.61
CA LEU A 260 51.93 4.85 -41.19
C LEU A 260 50.60 4.11 -41.39
N ALA A 261 50.39 3.50 -42.55
CA ALA A 261 49.17 2.74 -42.84
C ALA A 261 48.99 1.55 -41.90
N THR A 262 50.08 0.85 -41.55
CA THR A 262 50.03 -0.26 -40.60
C THR A 262 49.74 0.22 -39.17
N VAL A 263 50.42 1.27 -38.69
CA VAL A 263 50.17 1.83 -37.34
C VAL A 263 48.74 2.36 -37.21
N ILE A 264 48.25 3.13 -38.19
CA ILE A 264 46.87 3.66 -38.18
C ILE A 264 45.85 2.51 -38.27
N GLY A 265 46.15 1.47 -39.07
CA GLY A 265 45.33 0.26 -39.16
C GLY A 265 45.21 -0.45 -37.80
N PHE A 266 46.33 -0.67 -37.10
CA PHE A 266 46.33 -1.30 -35.77
C PHE A 266 45.56 -0.46 -34.72
N LEU A 267 45.75 0.86 -34.71
CA LEU A 267 45.02 1.75 -33.80
C LEU A 267 43.51 1.75 -34.08
N SER A 268 43.12 1.73 -35.37
CA SER A 268 41.71 1.66 -35.78
C SER A 268 41.08 0.32 -35.38
N LEU A 269 41.82 -0.78 -35.54
CA LEU A 269 41.37 -2.11 -35.11
C LEU A 269 41.21 -2.17 -33.58
N ALA A 270 42.18 -1.66 -32.82
CA ALA A 270 42.09 -1.59 -31.37
C ALA A 270 40.90 -0.74 -30.90
N ALA A 271 40.63 0.39 -31.58
CA ALA A 271 39.47 1.24 -31.31
C ALA A 271 38.15 0.51 -31.61
N VAL A 272 38.02 -0.19 -32.74
CA VAL A 272 36.84 -0.99 -33.07
C VAL A 272 36.61 -2.09 -32.02
N ILE A 273 37.65 -2.85 -31.66
CA ILE A 273 37.55 -3.89 -30.63
C ILE A 273 37.13 -3.28 -29.29
N THR A 274 37.74 -2.15 -28.89
CA THR A 274 37.40 -1.46 -27.64
C THR A 274 35.96 -0.96 -27.64
N LEU A 275 35.47 -0.39 -28.75
CA LEU A 275 34.09 0.06 -28.88
C LEU A 275 33.11 -1.12 -28.82
N ILE A 276 33.43 -2.23 -29.47
CA ILE A 276 32.63 -3.47 -29.40
C ILE A 276 32.57 -3.96 -27.95
N VAL A 277 33.72 -4.03 -27.26
CA VAL A 277 33.78 -4.44 -25.85
C VAL A 277 32.99 -3.49 -24.95
N LEU A 278 33.15 -2.17 -25.10
CA LEU A 278 32.39 -1.16 -24.35
C LEU A 278 30.89 -1.25 -24.64
N TRP A 279 30.49 -1.54 -25.88
CA TRP A 279 29.11 -1.75 -26.26
C TRP A 279 28.54 -3.02 -25.64
N PHE A 280 29.28 -4.13 -25.65
CA PHE A 280 28.87 -5.37 -24.97
C PHE A 280 28.74 -5.17 -23.45
N ILE A 281 29.68 -4.46 -22.81
CA ILE A 281 29.61 -4.08 -21.39
C ILE A 281 28.38 -3.18 -21.13
N GLN A 282 28.06 -2.28 -22.05
CA GLN A 282 26.89 -1.40 -21.94
C GLN A 282 25.57 -2.14 -22.25
N LEU A 283 25.61 -3.22 -23.03
CA LEU A 283 24.48 -4.10 -23.32
C LEU A 283 24.17 -5.07 -22.19
N THR A 284 25.14 -5.42 -21.33
CA THR A 284 24.85 -6.17 -20.10
C THR A 284 24.07 -5.28 -19.15
N PRO A 285 22.78 -5.57 -18.86
CA PRO A 285 21.97 -4.72 -18.02
C PRO A 285 22.55 -4.71 -16.61
N PHE A 286 22.98 -3.54 -16.17
CA PHE A 286 23.24 -3.26 -14.77
C PHE A 286 21.98 -3.63 -13.99
N ARG A 287 22.06 -4.44 -12.93
CA ARG A 287 20.88 -4.83 -12.15
C ARG A 287 20.84 -4.11 -10.81
N ASP A 288 19.65 -3.69 -10.41
CA ASP A 288 19.35 -3.24 -9.07
C ASP A 288 18.60 -4.34 -8.31
N TYR A 289 18.56 -4.19 -6.98
CA TYR A 289 18.03 -5.18 -6.06
C TYR A 289 17.20 -4.50 -4.98
N ALA A 290 16.19 -5.20 -4.48
CA ALA A 290 15.49 -4.84 -3.26
C ALA A 290 15.25 -6.06 -2.39
N VAL A 291 15.34 -5.83 -1.09
CA VAL A 291 15.00 -6.74 0.00
C VAL A 291 13.63 -6.30 0.52
N VAL A 292 12.65 -7.19 0.48
CA VAL A 292 11.32 -6.93 1.03
C VAL A 292 11.03 -7.97 2.09
N ILE A 293 10.78 -7.53 3.30
CA ILE A 293 10.39 -8.39 4.42
C ILE A 293 8.87 -8.31 4.57
N ASP A 294 8.22 -9.45 4.35
CA ASP A 294 6.84 -9.67 4.76
C ASP A 294 6.81 -10.02 6.24
N ALA A 295 6.34 -9.09 7.08
CA ALA A 295 6.13 -9.31 8.50
C ALA A 295 4.66 -9.71 8.74
N GLY A 296 4.36 -10.96 8.40
CA GLY A 296 3.05 -11.60 8.54
C GLY A 296 2.64 -11.90 9.98
N SER A 297 1.37 -12.29 10.17
CA SER A 297 0.81 -12.62 11.49
C SER A 297 1.34 -13.91 12.10
N SER A 298 1.82 -14.83 11.28
CA SER A 298 2.20 -16.19 11.70
C SER A 298 3.70 -16.48 11.49
N HIS A 299 4.35 -15.75 10.58
CA HIS A 299 5.78 -15.84 10.30
C HIS A 299 6.28 -14.53 9.66
N SER A 300 7.59 -14.34 9.57
CA SER A 300 8.20 -13.32 8.72
C SER A 300 9.04 -13.98 7.62
N LYS A 301 9.07 -13.37 6.43
CA LYS A 301 9.81 -13.90 5.27
C LYS A 301 10.48 -12.78 4.49
N ILE A 302 11.72 -13.02 4.08
CA ILE A 302 12.55 -12.09 3.33
C ILE A 302 12.51 -12.48 1.85
N PHE A 303 12.25 -11.53 0.97
CA PHE A 303 12.29 -11.71 -0.48
C PHE A 303 13.35 -10.81 -1.10
N ILE A 304 14.13 -11.36 -2.02
CA ILE A 304 15.14 -10.61 -2.79
C ILE A 304 14.68 -10.56 -4.24
N TYR A 305 14.45 -9.35 -4.74
CA TYR A 305 14.06 -9.11 -6.13
C TYR A 305 15.16 -8.39 -6.87
N THR A 306 15.22 -8.59 -8.19
CA THR A 306 16.16 -7.90 -9.06
C THR A 306 15.54 -7.52 -10.39
N TRP A 307 15.94 -6.37 -10.93
CA TRP A 307 15.51 -5.86 -12.23
C TRP A 307 16.67 -5.16 -12.95
N PRO A 308 16.61 -5.03 -14.28
CA PRO A 308 17.54 -4.14 -15.01
C PRO A 308 17.40 -2.70 -14.48
N ALA A 309 18.51 -2.05 -14.14
CA ALA A 309 18.54 -0.67 -13.65
C ALA A 309 18.17 0.34 -14.75
N ASP A 310 18.35 -0.02 -16.02
CA ASP A 310 18.01 0.83 -17.14
C ASP A 310 16.52 0.70 -17.53
N LYS A 311 15.70 1.65 -17.05
CA LYS A 311 14.26 1.82 -17.38
C LYS A 311 14.01 2.21 -18.85
N SER A 312 14.75 1.63 -19.80
CA SER A 312 15.02 2.20 -21.13
C SER A 312 14.14 1.70 -22.27
N ASP A 313 13.28 0.72 -22.03
CA ASP A 313 12.39 0.11 -23.03
C ASP A 313 11.06 0.85 -23.22
N GLY A 314 10.84 1.98 -22.53
CA GLY A 314 9.57 2.73 -22.60
C GLY A 314 8.38 2.05 -21.91
N LEU A 315 8.54 0.78 -21.49
CA LEU A 315 7.63 0.00 -20.65
C LEU A 315 8.12 -0.10 -19.19
N GLY A 316 9.32 0.43 -18.92
CA GLY A 316 9.88 0.60 -17.60
C GLY A 316 10.13 -0.72 -16.90
N THR A 317 11.19 -1.47 -17.24
CA THR A 317 11.91 -2.43 -16.36
C THR A 317 11.16 -3.56 -15.63
N THR A 318 9.84 -3.63 -15.74
CA THR A 318 8.99 -4.44 -14.86
C THR A 318 8.66 -5.80 -15.50
N SER A 319 8.82 -5.93 -16.82
CA SER A 319 8.67 -7.20 -17.56
C SER A 319 9.84 -8.18 -17.35
N ARG A 320 10.94 -7.73 -16.70
CA ARG A 320 12.16 -8.51 -16.46
C ARG A 320 12.56 -8.55 -14.98
N ILE A 321 11.60 -8.27 -14.10
CA ILE A 321 11.74 -8.51 -12.67
C ILE A 321 11.81 -10.02 -12.43
N SER A 322 12.66 -10.42 -11.50
CA SER A 322 12.71 -11.79 -11.01
C SER A 322 13.05 -11.82 -9.52
N GLN A 323 12.48 -12.78 -8.82
CA GLN A 323 12.90 -13.21 -7.50
C GLN A 323 14.24 -13.93 -7.61
N VAL A 324 15.21 -13.50 -6.82
CA VAL A 324 16.55 -14.11 -6.72
C VAL A 324 16.55 -15.19 -5.66
N ASN A 325 15.97 -14.86 -4.50
CA ASN A 325 15.98 -15.71 -3.33
C ASN A 325 14.83 -15.33 -2.39
N SER A 326 14.50 -16.23 -1.47
CA SER A 326 13.62 -15.96 -0.33
C SER A 326 14.06 -16.75 0.89
N CYS A 327 13.96 -16.17 2.09
CA CYS A 327 14.36 -16.80 3.34
C CYS A 327 13.28 -16.64 4.40
N ASP A 328 12.83 -17.75 4.99
CA ASP A 328 11.97 -17.72 6.16
C ASP A 328 12.77 -17.26 7.39
N VAL A 329 12.20 -16.34 8.16
CA VAL A 329 12.79 -15.88 9.42
C VAL A 329 12.40 -16.86 10.53
N PRO A 330 13.37 -17.47 11.24
CA PRO A 330 13.07 -18.36 12.35
C PRO A 330 12.47 -17.59 13.53
N GLY A 331 11.63 -18.24 14.35
CA GLY A 331 11.10 -17.63 15.58
C GLY A 331 9.67 -17.08 15.50
N GLY A 332 8.94 -17.35 14.41
CA GLY A 332 7.51 -17.02 14.29
C GLY A 332 7.27 -15.63 13.69
N PRO A 333 6.20 -14.92 14.09
CA PRO A 333 5.92 -13.56 13.62
C PRO A 333 6.77 -12.51 14.36
N ILE A 334 7.02 -11.35 13.75
CA ILE A 334 7.83 -10.27 14.38
C ILE A 334 7.25 -9.77 15.71
N SER A 335 5.95 -9.96 15.94
CA SER A 335 5.30 -9.63 17.21
C SER A 335 5.75 -10.52 18.37
N SER A 336 6.50 -11.61 18.14
CA SER A 336 7.06 -12.48 19.19
C SER A 336 8.33 -11.92 19.84
N ILE A 337 8.89 -10.81 19.34
CA ILE A 337 10.11 -10.20 19.86
C ILE A 337 9.86 -9.54 21.22
N ASN A 338 10.25 -10.22 22.30
CA ASN A 338 10.13 -9.67 23.65
C ASN A 338 11.11 -8.51 23.91
N ASP A 339 12.34 -8.61 23.38
CA ASP A 339 13.37 -7.59 23.51
C ASP A 339 13.26 -6.56 22.38
N THR A 340 12.60 -5.43 22.63
CA THR A 340 12.40 -4.35 21.65
C THR A 340 13.58 -3.38 21.57
N THR A 341 14.80 -3.89 21.71
CA THR A 341 16.06 -3.17 21.48
C THR A 341 16.70 -3.54 20.14
N LEU A 342 17.77 -2.83 19.76
CA LEU A 342 18.55 -3.17 18.56
C LEU A 342 19.00 -4.64 18.58
N THR A 343 19.48 -5.14 19.72
CA THR A 343 19.96 -6.51 19.88
C THR A 343 18.85 -7.54 19.70
N GLY A 344 17.65 -7.28 20.24
CA GLY A 344 16.52 -8.18 20.03
C GLY A 344 16.07 -8.24 18.56
N ALA A 345 16.01 -7.11 17.87
CA ALA A 345 15.73 -7.07 16.43
C ALA A 345 16.83 -7.79 15.62
N GLN A 346 18.10 -7.58 15.98
CA GLN A 346 19.24 -8.25 15.38
C GLN A 346 19.14 -9.78 15.53
N ASN A 347 18.94 -10.28 16.76
CA ASN A 347 18.81 -11.71 17.04
C ASN A 347 17.68 -12.37 16.26
N TYR A 348 16.58 -11.66 16.02
CA TYR A 348 15.46 -12.16 15.24
C TYR A 348 15.80 -12.27 13.75
N PHE A 349 16.47 -11.27 13.16
CA PHE A 349 16.69 -11.21 11.71
C PHE A 349 18.03 -11.80 11.23
N ASP A 350 19.11 -11.75 12.01
CA ASP A 350 20.50 -11.96 11.54
C ASP A 350 20.70 -13.26 10.75
N SER A 351 20.16 -14.37 11.25
CA SER A 351 20.33 -15.69 10.61
C SER A 351 19.75 -15.73 9.20
N ALA A 352 18.53 -15.22 9.02
CA ALA A 352 17.86 -15.18 7.72
C ALA A 352 18.44 -14.08 6.84
N MET A 353 18.72 -12.91 7.42
CA MET A 353 19.22 -11.74 6.71
C MET A 353 20.60 -11.99 6.11
N THR A 354 21.53 -12.57 6.86
CA THR A 354 22.88 -12.91 6.37
C THR A 354 22.80 -13.84 5.17
N THR A 355 21.99 -14.89 5.26
CA THR A 355 21.82 -15.87 4.18
C THR A 355 21.20 -15.22 2.94
N CYS A 356 20.17 -14.40 3.12
CA CYS A 356 19.46 -13.78 2.00
C CYS A 356 20.27 -12.66 1.33
N ILE A 357 20.91 -11.76 2.08
CA ILE A 357 21.72 -10.65 1.52
C ILE A 357 22.92 -11.17 0.73
N ASN A 358 23.49 -12.32 1.10
CA ASN A 358 24.60 -12.93 0.35
C ASN A 358 24.22 -13.34 -1.09
N SER A 359 22.93 -13.42 -1.42
CA SER A 359 22.48 -13.61 -2.81
C SER A 359 22.59 -12.34 -3.66
N ILE A 360 22.79 -11.18 -3.03
CA ILE A 360 23.04 -9.89 -3.70
C ILE A 360 24.57 -9.73 -3.87
N PRO A 361 25.06 -9.46 -5.09
CA PRO A 361 26.48 -9.20 -5.32
C PRO A 361 27.02 -8.12 -4.38
N SER A 362 28.19 -8.33 -3.78
CA SER A 362 28.77 -7.41 -2.78
C SER A 362 28.91 -5.97 -3.27
N THR A 363 29.21 -5.78 -4.56
CA THR A 363 29.29 -4.47 -5.23
C THR A 363 27.93 -3.75 -5.36
N ARG A 364 26.83 -4.43 -5.02
CA ARG A 364 25.45 -3.95 -5.14
C ARG A 364 24.73 -3.79 -3.81
N GLN A 365 25.22 -4.41 -2.75
CA GLN A 365 24.53 -4.42 -1.45
C GLN A 365 24.25 -2.99 -0.95
N SER A 366 25.25 -2.10 -0.94
CA SER A 366 25.08 -0.70 -0.48
C SER A 366 24.05 0.13 -1.27
N ARG A 367 23.61 -0.35 -2.43
CA ARG A 367 22.59 0.27 -3.27
C ARG A 367 21.25 -0.48 -3.25
N ALA A 368 21.23 -1.70 -2.73
CA ALA A 368 20.03 -2.52 -2.67
C ALA A 368 19.11 -1.96 -1.58
N LEU A 369 17.86 -1.70 -1.93
CA LEU A 369 16.88 -1.15 -0.98
C LEU A 369 16.42 -2.21 0.01
N ILE A 370 16.02 -1.79 1.19
CA ILE A 370 15.34 -2.66 2.16
C ILE A 370 13.99 -2.08 2.56
N PHE A 371 12.98 -2.92 2.61
CA PHE A 371 11.63 -2.59 3.04
C PHE A 371 11.12 -3.67 3.99
N LEU A 372 10.38 -3.28 5.02
CA LEU A 372 9.56 -4.16 5.84
C LEU A 372 8.14 -3.62 5.89
N GLY A 373 7.22 -4.42 5.36
CA GLY A 373 5.79 -4.19 5.50
C GLY A 373 5.21 -5.18 6.48
N ALA A 374 4.68 -4.69 7.60
CA ALA A 374 3.95 -5.53 8.55
C ALA A 374 2.45 -5.49 8.27
N THR A 375 1.80 -6.66 8.28
CA THR A 375 0.42 -6.83 7.80
C THR A 375 -0.59 -6.90 8.96
N ALA A 376 -1.67 -7.67 8.81
CA ALA A 376 -2.76 -7.76 9.79
C ALA A 376 -2.32 -8.13 11.21
N GLY A 377 -1.29 -8.96 11.36
CA GLY A 377 -0.78 -9.31 12.70
C GLY A 377 -0.43 -8.07 13.52
N LEU A 378 0.40 -7.19 12.97
CA LEU A 378 0.79 -5.96 13.67
C LEU A 378 -0.30 -4.90 13.66
N ARG A 379 -1.25 -4.91 12.70
CA ARG A 379 -2.48 -4.10 12.79
C ARG A 379 -3.27 -4.44 14.06
N LEU A 380 -3.42 -5.73 14.39
CA LEU A 380 -4.10 -6.17 15.61
C LEU A 380 -3.31 -5.82 16.88
N PHE A 381 -2.00 -6.00 16.88
CA PHE A 381 -1.16 -5.60 18.02
C PHE A 381 -1.15 -4.08 18.22
N ASN A 382 -1.23 -3.29 17.15
CA ASN A 382 -1.29 -1.82 17.27
C ASN A 382 -2.59 -1.33 17.91
N ILE A 383 -3.68 -2.12 17.83
CA ILE A 383 -4.93 -1.84 18.54
C ILE A 383 -4.78 -2.11 20.05
N THR A 384 -4.01 -3.14 20.43
CA THR A 384 -3.91 -3.61 21.82
C THR A 384 -2.75 -3.00 22.60
N ASP A 385 -1.58 -2.84 21.98
CA ASP A 385 -0.38 -2.23 22.56
C ASP A 385 0.40 -1.39 21.52
N PRO A 386 -0.06 -0.15 21.23
CA PRO A 386 0.62 0.75 20.28
C PRO A 386 2.01 1.20 20.75
N ALA A 387 2.26 1.20 22.06
CA ALA A 387 3.54 1.60 22.62
C ALA A 387 4.62 0.54 22.35
N TYR A 388 4.28 -0.74 22.52
CA TYR A 388 5.12 -1.86 22.12
C TYR A 388 5.43 -1.83 20.62
N ILE A 389 4.41 -1.64 19.78
CA ILE A 389 4.60 -1.55 18.31
C ILE A 389 5.56 -0.44 17.93
N THR A 390 5.44 0.74 18.58
CA THR A 390 6.36 1.86 18.34
C THR A 390 7.80 1.49 18.68
N ARG A 391 8.04 0.83 19.82
CA ARG A 391 9.39 0.35 20.20
C ARG A 391 9.91 -0.71 19.23
N LEU A 392 9.10 -1.70 18.90
CA LEU A 392 9.42 -2.78 17.96
C LEU A 392 9.84 -2.26 16.58
N LEU A 393 9.06 -1.35 15.99
CA LEU A 393 9.39 -0.76 14.69
C LEU A 393 10.66 0.11 14.79
N ASN A 394 10.86 0.83 15.88
CA ASN A 394 12.07 1.62 16.10
C ASN A 394 13.33 0.76 16.25
N SER A 395 13.26 -0.36 16.99
CA SER A 395 14.38 -1.31 17.08
C SER A 395 14.72 -1.92 15.73
N THR A 396 13.69 -2.27 14.94
CA THR A 396 13.88 -2.80 13.58
C THR A 396 14.53 -1.79 12.65
N ARG A 397 14.10 -0.51 12.71
CA ARG A 397 14.74 0.60 11.97
C ARG A 397 16.20 0.77 12.39
N ALA A 398 16.48 0.72 13.70
CA ALA A 398 17.84 0.84 14.22
C ALA A 398 18.74 -0.29 13.70
N TYR A 399 18.24 -1.54 13.71
CA TYR A 399 18.95 -2.68 13.13
C TYR A 399 19.15 -2.55 11.61
N PHE A 400 18.13 -2.18 10.84
CA PHE A 400 18.27 -2.02 9.38
C PHE A 400 19.29 -0.94 9.00
N ASN A 401 19.42 0.11 9.81
CA ASN A 401 20.43 1.15 9.64
C ASN A 401 21.87 0.65 9.87
N THR A 402 22.07 -0.54 10.46
CA THR A 402 23.39 -1.17 10.60
C THR A 402 23.80 -2.01 9.38
N LEU A 403 22.85 -2.34 8.51
CA LEU A 403 23.09 -3.20 7.34
C LEU A 403 23.76 -2.40 6.21
N ASN A 404 24.59 -3.07 5.41
CA ASN A 404 25.16 -2.50 4.18
C ASN A 404 24.14 -2.49 3.03
N LEU A 405 22.96 -1.90 3.27
CA LEU A 405 21.85 -1.75 2.34
C LEU A 405 21.40 -0.28 2.30
N LEU A 406 20.69 0.11 1.24
CA LEU A 406 20.14 1.45 1.10
C LEU A 406 18.89 1.63 1.97
N PHE A 407 19.05 2.36 3.07
CA PHE A 407 18.01 2.65 4.06
C PHE A 407 17.99 4.15 4.41
N SER A 408 17.38 4.96 3.54
CA SER A 408 17.42 6.43 3.63
C SER A 408 16.13 7.05 4.17
N ASP A 409 15.02 6.30 4.16
CA ASP A 409 13.73 6.76 4.71
C ASP A 409 13.14 5.71 5.67
N PRO A 410 13.60 5.68 6.93
CA PRO A 410 13.23 4.64 7.88
C PRO A 410 11.73 4.52 8.16
N LEU A 411 10.97 5.62 8.02
CA LEU A 411 9.55 5.64 8.35
C LEU A 411 8.69 5.07 7.22
N SER A 412 9.05 5.33 5.95
CA SER A 412 8.35 4.71 4.82
C SER A 412 8.81 3.27 4.59
N GLN A 413 10.09 2.98 4.84
CA GLN A 413 10.70 1.67 4.59
C GLN A 413 10.40 0.64 5.67
N VAL A 414 10.09 1.02 6.91
CA VAL A 414 9.68 0.09 7.98
C VAL A 414 8.38 0.58 8.60
N ARG A 415 7.27 -0.07 8.24
CA ARG A 415 5.93 0.32 8.72
C ARG A 415 4.90 -0.80 8.66
N ILE A 416 3.78 -0.57 9.35
CA ILE A 416 2.55 -1.35 9.16
C ILE A 416 1.87 -0.85 7.89
N ILE A 417 1.56 -1.76 6.96
CA ILE A 417 0.84 -1.44 5.73
C ILE A 417 -0.67 -1.52 5.96
N SER A 418 -1.44 -0.73 5.21
CA SER A 418 -2.90 -0.83 5.27
C SER A 418 -3.37 -2.12 4.60
N GLY A 419 -4.55 -2.61 4.99
CA GLY A 419 -5.08 -3.85 4.40
C GLY A 419 -5.38 -3.74 2.92
N SER A 420 -5.90 -2.59 2.47
CA SER A 420 -6.12 -2.34 1.04
C SER A 420 -4.82 -2.15 0.27
N GLU A 421 -3.77 -1.60 0.89
CA GLU A 421 -2.44 -1.53 0.27
C GLU A 421 -1.85 -2.94 0.06
N GLU A 422 -2.00 -3.84 1.04
CA GLU A 422 -1.62 -5.26 0.95
C GLU A 422 -2.37 -5.95 -0.21
N GLY A 423 -3.70 -5.78 -0.28
CA GLY A 423 -4.53 -6.35 -1.34
C GLY A 423 -4.22 -5.81 -2.74
N LEU A 424 -4.10 -4.48 -2.86
CA LEU A 424 -3.72 -3.82 -4.12
C LEU A 424 -2.32 -4.27 -4.57
N SER A 425 -1.37 -4.38 -3.64
CA SER A 425 -0.01 -4.85 -3.96
C SER A 425 -0.01 -6.31 -4.45
N GLY A 426 -0.84 -7.18 -3.88
CA GLY A 426 -1.06 -8.54 -4.40
C GLY A 426 -1.63 -8.56 -5.82
N TRP A 427 -2.58 -7.66 -6.10
CA TRP A 427 -3.14 -7.47 -7.44
C TRP A 427 -2.08 -7.01 -8.45
N ILE A 428 -1.22 -6.07 -8.07
CA ILE A 428 -0.10 -5.59 -8.90
C ILE A 428 0.86 -6.74 -9.18
N SER A 429 1.33 -7.45 -8.16
CA SER A 429 2.25 -8.60 -8.32
C SER A 429 1.71 -9.60 -9.34
N THR A 430 0.45 -9.99 -9.17
CA THR A 430 -0.21 -10.99 -10.02
C THR A 430 -0.24 -10.56 -11.48
N ASN A 431 -0.74 -9.35 -11.75
CA ASN A 431 -0.94 -8.89 -13.12
C ASN A 431 0.36 -8.49 -13.82
N ILE A 432 1.43 -8.22 -13.07
CA ILE A 432 2.78 -8.02 -13.63
C ILE A 432 3.40 -9.35 -14.00
N LEU A 433 3.36 -10.34 -13.11
CA LEU A 433 3.93 -11.66 -13.37
C LEU A 433 3.20 -12.39 -14.50
N LEU A 434 1.88 -12.22 -14.61
CA LEU A 434 1.06 -12.71 -15.73
C LEU A 434 1.13 -11.83 -16.98
N LYS A 435 1.88 -10.72 -16.94
CA LYS A 435 2.12 -9.79 -18.06
C LYS A 435 0.87 -9.07 -18.57
N GLU A 436 -0.22 -9.07 -17.81
CA GLU A 436 -1.49 -8.44 -18.18
C GLU A 436 -1.41 -6.91 -18.17
N LEU A 437 -0.61 -6.32 -17.25
CA LEU A 437 -0.44 -4.86 -17.20
C LEU A 437 0.36 -4.27 -18.37
N PHE A 438 0.97 -5.11 -19.22
CA PHE A 438 1.70 -4.66 -20.41
C PHE A 438 0.86 -4.74 -21.69
N ASN A 439 -0.39 -5.21 -21.60
CA ASN A 439 -1.27 -5.37 -22.75
C ASN A 439 -2.09 -4.10 -23.01
N ASN A 440 -1.50 -3.14 -23.72
CA ASN A 440 -2.14 -1.86 -24.06
C ASN A 440 -3.43 -1.99 -24.88
N ASN A 441 -3.66 -3.15 -25.54
CA ASN A 441 -4.86 -3.37 -26.34
C ASN A 441 -6.06 -3.80 -25.49
N LYS A 442 -5.84 -4.34 -24.29
CA LYS A 442 -6.86 -4.90 -23.40
C LYS A 442 -6.57 -4.60 -21.91
N PRO A 443 -6.38 -3.32 -21.54
CA PRO A 443 -5.93 -2.95 -20.19
C PRO A 443 -6.88 -3.38 -19.06
N LEU A 444 -8.16 -3.63 -19.35
CA LEU A 444 -9.16 -4.02 -18.34
C LEU A 444 -9.28 -5.54 -18.15
N GLU A 445 -8.59 -6.36 -18.95
CA GLU A 445 -8.62 -7.82 -18.83
C GLU A 445 -7.63 -8.35 -17.77
N THR A 446 -7.56 -7.73 -16.59
CA THR A 446 -6.68 -8.18 -15.49
C THR A 446 -7.30 -9.29 -14.64
N PHE A 447 -6.47 -10.04 -13.92
CA PHE A 447 -6.93 -10.96 -12.87
C PHE A 447 -7.29 -10.18 -11.59
N GLY A 448 -8.41 -10.55 -10.98
CA GLY A 448 -8.66 -10.29 -9.57
C GLY A 448 -7.82 -11.22 -8.69
N THR A 449 -7.62 -10.83 -7.43
CA THR A 449 -6.80 -11.56 -6.47
C THR A 449 -7.53 -11.79 -5.17
N ILE A 450 -7.32 -12.97 -4.60
CA ILE A 450 -7.69 -13.32 -3.24
C ILE A 450 -6.44 -13.74 -2.48
N ASP A 451 -6.09 -12.97 -1.47
CA ASP A 451 -5.02 -13.30 -0.52
C ASP A 451 -5.65 -13.72 0.82
N MET A 452 -5.09 -14.72 1.47
CA MET A 452 -5.49 -15.10 2.80
C MET A 452 -4.27 -15.40 3.67
N GLY A 453 -4.09 -14.55 4.68
CA GLY A 453 -3.13 -14.75 5.76
C GLY A 453 -3.77 -15.33 7.01
N GLY A 454 -3.02 -15.33 8.11
CA GLY A 454 -3.50 -15.78 9.42
C GLY A 454 -4.49 -14.80 10.06
N ALA A 455 -4.33 -13.48 9.85
CA ALA A 455 -5.13 -12.45 10.51
C ALA A 455 -6.08 -11.62 9.63
N SER A 456 -5.95 -11.66 8.30
CA SER A 456 -6.91 -11.07 7.37
C SER A 456 -6.99 -11.85 6.06
N THR A 457 -8.02 -11.55 5.28
CA THR A 457 -8.10 -11.91 3.86
C THR A 457 -8.39 -10.68 3.02
N GLN A 458 -7.90 -10.65 1.79
CA GLN A 458 -8.01 -9.54 0.87
C GLN A 458 -8.71 -9.99 -0.41
N LEU A 459 -9.56 -9.12 -0.95
CA LEU A 459 -10.21 -9.28 -2.24
C LEU A 459 -9.90 -8.04 -3.07
N SER A 460 -9.32 -8.19 -4.25
CA SER A 460 -9.00 -7.06 -5.14
C SER A 460 -9.26 -7.37 -6.61
N PHE A 461 -9.93 -6.47 -7.34
CA PHE A 461 -10.23 -6.66 -8.77
C PHE A 461 -10.64 -5.35 -9.45
N ILE A 462 -10.56 -5.29 -10.77
CA ILE A 462 -11.06 -4.14 -11.55
C ILE A 462 -12.59 -4.09 -11.48
N ALA A 463 -13.11 -2.95 -11.03
CA ALA A 463 -14.54 -2.76 -10.77
C ALA A 463 -15.01 -1.40 -11.31
N PRO A 464 -15.26 -1.25 -12.64
CA PRO A 464 -15.60 0.04 -13.26
C PRO A 464 -16.89 0.69 -12.74
N GLY A 465 -17.74 -0.05 -12.04
CA GLY A 465 -18.98 0.43 -11.41
C GLY A 465 -18.95 0.49 -9.88
N ALA A 466 -17.79 0.28 -9.24
CA ALA A 466 -17.71 0.40 -7.79
C ALA A 466 -17.85 1.85 -7.34
N THR A 467 -18.59 2.09 -6.26
CA THR A 467 -18.82 3.45 -5.71
C THR A 467 -18.04 3.71 -4.42
N SER A 468 -17.42 2.68 -3.84
CA SER A 468 -16.57 2.74 -2.65
C SER A 468 -15.43 1.73 -2.79
N GLU A 469 -14.44 1.81 -1.88
CA GLU A 469 -13.28 0.90 -1.80
C GLU A 469 -12.45 0.86 -3.10
N GLN A 470 -12.49 1.94 -3.90
CA GLN A 470 -11.74 2.06 -5.14
C GLN A 470 -10.41 2.79 -4.95
N TYR A 471 -9.36 2.19 -5.49
CA TYR A 471 -8.02 2.75 -5.56
C TYR A 471 -7.71 3.09 -7.01
N GLN A 472 -7.51 4.38 -7.26
CA GLN A 472 -7.09 4.89 -8.56
C GLN A 472 -5.57 4.91 -8.61
N MET A 473 -4.99 4.28 -9.63
CA MET A 473 -3.55 4.27 -9.82
C MET A 473 -3.21 4.33 -11.30
N SER A 474 -2.04 4.90 -11.61
CA SER A 474 -1.51 4.90 -12.97
C SER A 474 -0.30 3.98 -13.02
N LEU A 475 -0.38 2.91 -13.82
CA LEU A 475 0.71 1.99 -14.07
C LEU A 475 0.94 1.91 -15.58
N PHE A 476 2.19 2.05 -16.01
CA PHE A 476 2.56 1.94 -17.44
C PHE A 476 1.72 2.84 -18.37
N ASN A 477 1.44 4.07 -17.95
CA ASN A 477 0.58 5.05 -18.65
C ASN A 477 -0.89 4.62 -18.82
N THR A 478 -1.35 3.64 -18.05
CA THR A 478 -2.76 3.24 -17.99
C THR A 478 -3.31 3.49 -16.59
N ASN A 479 -4.52 4.06 -16.53
CA ASN A 479 -5.22 4.32 -15.28
C ASN A 479 -6.10 3.12 -14.94
N TYR A 480 -5.96 2.62 -13.72
CA TYR A 480 -6.69 1.49 -13.19
C TYR A 480 -7.53 1.94 -11.99
N ASN A 481 -8.77 1.48 -11.95
CA ASN A 481 -9.68 1.64 -10.81
C ASN A 481 -9.90 0.25 -10.20
N VAL A 482 -9.12 -0.06 -9.16
CA VAL A 482 -9.12 -1.37 -8.51
C VAL A 482 -9.96 -1.29 -7.25
N TYR A 483 -11.01 -2.11 -7.14
CA TYR A 483 -11.64 -2.36 -5.85
C TYR A 483 -10.66 -3.17 -5.00
N SER A 484 -10.36 -2.74 -3.77
CA SER A 484 -9.47 -3.48 -2.87
C SER A 484 -9.93 -3.35 -1.43
N HIS A 485 -10.33 -4.49 -0.84
CA HIS A 485 -10.77 -4.55 0.54
C HIS A 485 -10.01 -5.62 1.33
N SER A 486 -9.81 -5.37 2.61
CA SER A 486 -9.17 -6.29 3.56
C SER A 486 -10.09 -6.55 4.75
N TYR A 487 -10.57 -7.78 4.86
CA TYR A 487 -11.36 -8.23 5.98
C TYR A 487 -10.42 -8.63 7.12
N LEU A 488 -10.11 -7.65 7.99
CA LEU A 488 -9.38 -7.90 9.23
C LEU A 488 -10.17 -8.88 10.11
N CYS A 489 -9.48 -9.76 10.83
CA CYS A 489 -10.05 -10.86 11.62
C CYS A 489 -10.64 -12.04 10.83
N TYR A 490 -10.70 -11.95 9.50
CA TYR A 490 -11.09 -13.03 8.60
C TYR A 490 -9.88 -13.79 8.01
N GLY A 491 -8.70 -13.64 8.60
CA GLY A 491 -7.62 -14.58 8.35
C GLY A 491 -7.89 -15.92 9.03
N GLN A 492 -7.34 -17.01 8.50
CA GLN A 492 -7.70 -18.37 8.93
C GLN A 492 -7.41 -18.64 10.42
N ASP A 493 -6.39 -18.00 11.02
CA ASP A 493 -6.07 -18.18 12.43
C ASP A 493 -7.05 -17.42 13.32
N GLN A 494 -7.34 -16.16 12.96
CA GLN A 494 -8.21 -15.29 13.77
C GLN A 494 -9.67 -15.74 13.71
N ILE A 495 -10.17 -16.12 12.54
CA ILE A 495 -11.54 -16.60 12.40
C ILE A 495 -11.77 -17.91 13.16
N ARG A 496 -10.73 -18.75 13.27
CA ARG A 496 -10.75 -19.96 14.10
C ARG A 496 -10.88 -19.64 15.58
N LEU A 497 -10.15 -18.63 16.09
CA LEU A 497 -10.28 -18.20 17.49
C LEU A 497 -11.70 -17.67 17.77
N ILE A 498 -12.26 -16.87 16.87
CA ILE A 498 -13.64 -16.37 16.99
C ILE A 498 -14.63 -17.55 17.00
N TYR A 499 -14.46 -18.51 16.10
CA TYR A 499 -15.27 -19.72 16.04
C TYR A 499 -15.20 -20.54 17.32
N GLN A 500 -14.00 -20.81 17.83
CA GLN A 500 -13.81 -21.57 19.08
C GLN A 500 -14.41 -20.85 20.28
N GLY A 501 -14.32 -19.52 20.35
CA GLY A 501 -14.98 -18.72 21.37
C GLY A 501 -16.50 -18.83 21.34
N GLN A 502 -17.10 -18.89 20.14
CA GLN A 502 -18.53 -19.13 19.97
C GLN A 502 -18.93 -20.54 20.45
N LEU A 503 -18.12 -21.57 20.18
CA LEU A 503 -18.37 -22.91 20.71
C LEU A 503 -18.32 -22.93 22.25
N ILE A 504 -17.36 -22.21 22.85
CA ILE A 504 -17.26 -22.07 24.32
C ILE A 504 -18.53 -21.43 24.88
N GLN A 505 -19.03 -20.35 24.26
CA GLN A 505 -20.26 -19.70 24.69
C GLN A 505 -21.47 -20.64 24.63
N GLN A 506 -21.53 -21.51 23.62
CA GLN A 506 -22.62 -22.49 23.46
C GLN A 506 -22.53 -23.67 24.43
N ALA A 507 -21.35 -23.95 24.97
CA ALA A 507 -21.12 -25.07 25.88
C ALA A 507 -21.47 -24.77 27.35
N ASP A 508 -21.98 -23.57 27.63
CA ASP A 508 -22.58 -23.15 28.91
C ASP A 508 -21.78 -23.56 30.15
N GLY A 509 -20.47 -23.28 30.13
CA GLY A 509 -19.55 -23.54 31.24
C GLY A 509 -18.81 -24.88 31.23
N SER A 510 -19.10 -25.79 30.29
CA SER A 510 -18.30 -27.01 30.09
C SER A 510 -16.91 -26.68 29.54
N THR A 511 -15.85 -27.28 30.12
CA THR A 511 -14.49 -27.20 29.58
C THR A 511 -14.18 -28.25 28.51
N LEU A 512 -15.09 -29.20 28.29
CA LEU A 512 -15.03 -30.15 27.17
C LEU A 512 -16.03 -29.69 26.10
N ILE A 513 -15.49 -29.28 24.96
CA ILE A 513 -16.22 -28.64 23.87
C ILE A 513 -16.28 -29.60 22.67
N ASP A 514 -17.48 -29.91 22.18
CA ASP A 514 -17.65 -30.58 20.89
C ASP A 514 -17.33 -29.61 19.75
N ASP A 515 -16.33 -29.94 18.95
CA ASP A 515 -15.92 -29.17 17.77
C ASP A 515 -16.24 -29.94 16.48
N PRO A 516 -17.32 -29.59 15.77
CA PRO A 516 -17.71 -30.28 14.55
C PRO A 516 -16.78 -30.04 13.36
N CYS A 517 -15.92 -29.03 13.42
CA CYS A 517 -14.97 -28.69 12.36
C CYS A 517 -13.57 -29.29 12.57
N LEU A 518 -13.32 -29.94 13.70
CA LEU A 518 -12.13 -30.77 13.92
C LEU A 518 -12.42 -32.23 13.51
N GLN A 519 -11.38 -32.94 13.09
CA GLN A 519 -11.50 -34.35 12.70
C GLN A 519 -11.94 -35.23 13.88
N SER A 520 -12.69 -36.28 13.56
CA SER A 520 -13.19 -37.21 14.56
C SER A 520 -12.05 -37.82 15.40
N ASN A 521 -12.23 -37.84 16.71
CA ASN A 521 -11.27 -38.34 17.72
C ASN A 521 -9.97 -37.53 17.85
N TYR A 522 -9.86 -36.37 17.20
CA TYR A 522 -8.81 -35.41 17.52
C TYR A 522 -9.21 -34.62 18.77
N THR A 523 -8.25 -34.39 19.69
CA THR A 523 -8.47 -33.52 20.84
C THR A 523 -7.36 -32.49 20.94
N GLN A 524 -7.72 -31.27 21.34
CA GLN A 524 -6.76 -30.21 21.58
C GLN A 524 -7.16 -29.43 22.84
N THR A 525 -6.21 -29.28 23.76
CA THR A 525 -6.39 -28.42 24.93
C THR A 525 -5.63 -27.10 24.73
N VAL A 526 -6.31 -25.99 24.97
CA VAL A 526 -5.74 -24.63 24.93
C VAL A 526 -6.18 -23.83 26.15
N MET A 527 -5.38 -22.84 26.52
CA MET A 527 -5.80 -21.86 27.54
C MET A 527 -6.82 -20.90 26.96
N TYR A 528 -7.85 -20.55 27.74
CA TYR A 528 -8.88 -19.60 27.35
C TYR A 528 -8.29 -18.22 26.97
N SER A 529 -7.23 -17.78 27.65
CA SER A 529 -6.49 -16.55 27.32
C SER A 529 -5.93 -16.53 25.90
N SER A 530 -5.60 -17.69 25.31
CA SER A 530 -5.11 -17.77 23.93
C SER A 530 -6.21 -17.50 22.90
N ILE A 531 -7.48 -17.65 23.30
CA ILE A 531 -8.65 -17.34 22.47
C ILE A 531 -9.10 -15.91 22.75
N ASN A 532 -9.50 -15.62 23.98
CA ASN A 532 -10.06 -14.30 24.36
C ASN A 532 -9.00 -13.18 24.47
N GLY A 533 -7.72 -13.51 24.37
CA GLY A 533 -6.63 -12.53 24.31
C GLY A 533 -6.41 -11.92 22.92
N SER A 534 -7.00 -12.49 21.87
CA SER A 534 -6.94 -11.89 20.54
C SER A 534 -7.84 -10.65 20.45
N ALA A 535 -7.31 -9.56 19.87
CA ALA A 535 -8.08 -8.36 19.53
C ALA A 535 -9.31 -8.65 18.64
N CYS A 536 -9.28 -9.75 17.89
CA CYS A 536 -10.40 -10.18 17.04
C CYS A 536 -11.49 -10.95 17.78
N ALA A 537 -11.14 -11.62 18.88
CA ALA A 537 -12.02 -12.51 19.61
C ALA A 537 -12.59 -11.84 20.88
N ILE A 538 -11.85 -10.89 21.45
CA ILE A 538 -12.27 -10.19 22.65
C ILE A 538 -13.63 -9.51 22.45
N ASN A 539 -14.54 -9.74 23.40
CA ASN A 539 -15.94 -9.24 23.38
C ASN A 539 -16.83 -9.72 22.21
N GLN A 540 -16.39 -10.69 21.39
CA GLN A 540 -17.23 -11.27 20.33
C GLN A 540 -18.18 -12.36 20.84
N PHE A 541 -17.92 -12.90 22.02
CA PHE A 541 -18.70 -13.95 22.67
C PHE A 541 -18.66 -13.75 24.19
N ALA A 542 -19.70 -14.20 24.89
CA ALA A 542 -19.75 -14.12 26.34
C ALA A 542 -18.87 -15.22 26.96
N ALA A 543 -17.97 -14.82 27.87
CA ALA A 543 -17.23 -15.76 28.69
C ALA A 543 -18.18 -16.50 29.65
N PRO A 544 -18.08 -17.84 29.79
CA PRO A 544 -18.80 -18.54 30.84
C PRO A 544 -18.39 -18.01 32.23
N ALA A 545 -19.34 -17.94 33.17
CA ALA A 545 -19.11 -17.34 34.48
C ALA A 545 -18.00 -18.04 35.31
N ASN A 546 -17.77 -19.33 35.05
CA ASN A 546 -16.75 -20.14 35.70
C ASN A 546 -15.36 -20.07 35.02
N TYR A 547 -15.20 -19.31 33.93
CA TYR A 547 -13.94 -19.22 33.21
C TYR A 547 -13.04 -18.13 33.76
N THR A 548 -11.75 -18.43 33.81
CA THR A 548 -10.66 -17.48 34.07
C THR A 548 -9.70 -17.47 32.89
N ALA A 549 -8.79 -16.50 32.82
CA ALA A 549 -7.77 -16.46 31.77
C ALA A 549 -6.94 -17.77 31.70
N SER A 550 -6.69 -18.40 32.85
CA SER A 550 -5.92 -19.66 32.97
C SER A 550 -6.74 -20.93 32.78
N THR A 551 -8.05 -20.85 32.48
CA THR A 551 -8.88 -22.04 32.29
C THR A 551 -8.44 -22.82 31.05
N ASN A 552 -8.15 -24.10 31.22
CA ASN A 552 -7.86 -25.02 30.12
C ASN A 552 -9.17 -25.53 29.51
N VAL A 553 -9.31 -25.36 28.20
CA VAL A 553 -10.47 -25.78 27.42
C VAL A 553 -10.02 -26.86 26.43
N THR A 554 -10.70 -27.99 26.44
CA THR A 554 -10.44 -29.13 25.56
C THR A 554 -11.50 -29.20 24.48
N PHE A 555 -11.08 -29.03 23.24
CA PHE A 555 -11.90 -29.24 22.05
C PHE A 555 -11.78 -30.69 21.60
N SER A 556 -12.91 -31.36 21.41
CA SER A 556 -13.00 -32.73 20.92
C SER A 556 -13.68 -32.75 19.56
N GLY A 557 -12.98 -33.24 18.55
CA GLY A 557 -13.47 -33.26 17.18
C GLY A 557 -14.53 -34.34 16.95
N SER A 558 -15.68 -33.94 16.42
CA SER A 558 -16.74 -34.87 15.99
C SER A 558 -16.78 -35.10 14.48
N GLY A 559 -16.12 -34.24 13.67
CA GLY A 559 -16.14 -34.33 12.21
C GLY A 559 -17.52 -34.09 11.59
N ASN A 560 -18.47 -33.49 12.32
CA ASN A 560 -19.83 -33.28 11.84
C ASN A 560 -19.89 -32.15 10.81
N TYR A 561 -19.72 -32.54 9.54
CA TYR A 561 -19.73 -31.65 8.37
C TYR A 561 -20.92 -30.66 8.36
N THR A 562 -22.15 -31.14 8.57
CA THR A 562 -23.36 -30.30 8.44
C THR A 562 -23.42 -29.24 9.54
N ARG A 563 -23.05 -29.61 10.77
CA ARG A 563 -22.95 -28.66 11.89
C ARG A 563 -21.81 -27.68 11.66
N CYS A 564 -20.66 -28.13 11.18
CA CYS A 564 -19.52 -27.28 10.84
C CYS A 564 -19.90 -26.22 9.80
N GLN A 565 -20.56 -26.63 8.70
CA GLN A 565 -21.03 -25.72 7.65
C GLN A 565 -21.97 -24.65 8.21
N THR A 566 -22.93 -25.05 9.04
CA THR A 566 -23.90 -24.12 9.66
C THR A 566 -23.21 -23.08 10.53
N LEU A 567 -22.27 -23.51 11.38
CA LEU A 567 -21.53 -22.60 12.25
C LEU A 567 -20.59 -21.67 11.46
N MET A 568 -19.99 -22.15 10.37
CA MET A 568 -19.15 -21.31 9.49
C MET A 568 -19.98 -20.23 8.79
N MET A 569 -21.17 -20.55 8.28
CA MET A 569 -22.04 -19.55 7.64
C MET A 569 -22.47 -18.43 8.62
N GLN A 570 -22.64 -18.74 9.91
CA GLN A 570 -22.94 -17.74 10.95
C GLN A 570 -21.81 -16.72 11.19
N ARG A 571 -20.63 -16.93 10.59
CA ARG A 571 -19.50 -15.97 10.64
C ARG A 571 -19.55 -14.88 9.60
N PHE A 572 -20.53 -14.91 8.71
CA PHE A 572 -20.71 -13.89 7.70
C PHE A 572 -22.09 -13.25 7.87
N ASN A 573 -22.14 -12.01 8.37
CA ASN A 573 -23.41 -11.31 8.51
C ASN A 573 -23.85 -10.77 7.14
N LYS A 574 -24.83 -11.44 6.52
CA LYS A 574 -25.41 -11.00 5.24
C LYS A 574 -26.58 -10.02 5.38
N THR A 575 -27.02 -9.74 6.61
CA THR A 575 -28.23 -8.92 6.87
C THR A 575 -27.93 -7.44 7.03
N SER A 576 -26.72 -7.09 7.50
CA SER A 576 -26.27 -5.70 7.61
C SER A 576 -25.70 -5.24 6.28
N CYS A 577 -26.36 -4.27 5.63
CA CYS A 577 -25.80 -3.54 4.49
C CYS A 577 -26.37 -2.12 4.42
N SER A 578 -25.50 -1.12 4.61
CA SER A 578 -25.85 0.31 4.48
C SER A 578 -25.56 0.87 3.08
N SER A 579 -24.99 0.05 2.19
CA SER A 579 -24.64 0.42 0.82
C SER A 579 -25.58 -0.24 -0.21
N SER A 580 -25.43 0.10 -1.48
CA SER A 580 -26.25 -0.49 -2.55
C SER A 580 -26.05 -1.99 -2.72
N ASN A 581 -24.83 -2.49 -2.48
CA ASN A 581 -24.47 -3.91 -2.48
C ASN A 581 -23.37 -4.16 -1.43
N CYS A 582 -23.46 -5.29 -0.73
CA CYS A 582 -22.44 -5.70 0.24
C CYS A 582 -22.06 -7.17 0.05
N GLY A 583 -20.79 -7.49 0.36
CA GLY A 583 -20.32 -8.86 0.49
C GLY A 583 -20.88 -9.47 1.77
N PHE A 584 -20.31 -9.11 2.90
CA PHE A 584 -20.80 -9.44 4.24
C PHE A 584 -20.38 -8.36 5.24
N ASP A 585 -20.92 -8.38 6.45
CA ASP A 585 -20.58 -7.50 7.56
C ASP A 585 -20.72 -5.99 7.24
N GLY A 586 -21.68 -5.65 6.37
CA GLY A 586 -21.91 -4.26 5.96
C GLY A 586 -20.85 -3.70 5.01
N VAL A 587 -19.89 -4.52 4.57
CA VAL A 587 -18.81 -4.10 3.67
C VAL A 587 -19.30 -4.06 2.23
N TYR A 588 -19.13 -2.91 1.60
CA TYR A 588 -19.45 -2.71 0.19
C TYR A 588 -18.68 -3.69 -0.71
N GLN A 589 -19.40 -4.35 -1.61
CA GLN A 589 -18.84 -5.20 -2.67
C GLN A 589 -19.82 -5.25 -3.82
N LEU A 590 -19.34 -5.29 -5.07
CA LEU A 590 -20.21 -5.61 -6.20
C LEU A 590 -20.62 -7.09 -6.13
N VAL A 591 -21.92 -7.32 -5.93
CA VAL A 591 -22.52 -8.66 -5.87
C VAL A 591 -23.64 -8.75 -6.91
N PRO A 592 -23.69 -9.81 -7.74
CA PRO A 592 -22.67 -10.88 -7.85
C PRO A 592 -21.36 -10.36 -8.47
N ILE A 593 -20.24 -11.01 -8.11
CA ILE A 593 -18.97 -10.79 -8.80
C ILE A 593 -19.12 -11.29 -10.24
N SER A 594 -18.82 -10.45 -11.23
CA SER A 594 -18.94 -10.81 -12.64
C SER A 594 -18.15 -12.08 -12.97
N SER A 595 -18.79 -13.05 -13.63
CA SER A 595 -18.14 -14.29 -14.08
C SER A 595 -17.16 -14.10 -15.23
N SER A 596 -17.15 -12.92 -15.87
CA SER A 596 -16.13 -12.56 -16.87
C SER A 596 -14.77 -12.25 -16.25
N LEU A 597 -14.72 -11.97 -14.94
CA LEU A 597 -13.47 -11.73 -14.24
C LEU A 597 -12.72 -13.05 -14.04
N ARG A 598 -11.41 -12.99 -14.23
CA ARG A 598 -10.48 -14.07 -13.89
C ARG A 598 -9.92 -13.83 -12.50
N PHE A 599 -9.69 -14.89 -11.72
CA PHE A 599 -9.19 -14.76 -10.35
C PHE A 599 -7.95 -15.62 -10.10
N VAL A 600 -7.07 -15.10 -9.24
CA VAL A 600 -5.93 -15.84 -8.67
C VAL A 600 -6.07 -15.84 -7.15
N GLY A 601 -5.92 -17.01 -6.55
CA GLY A 601 -5.97 -17.23 -5.11
C GLY A 601 -4.65 -17.81 -4.62
N PHE A 602 -4.09 -17.24 -3.57
CA PHE A 602 -2.76 -17.64 -3.07
C PHE A 602 -2.68 -17.66 -1.53
N SER A 603 -1.48 -17.87 -0.98
CA SER A 603 -1.24 -17.99 0.47
C SER A 603 -2.02 -19.15 1.11
N ALA A 604 -2.81 -18.92 2.16
CA ALA A 604 -3.61 -19.97 2.79
C ALA A 604 -4.64 -20.60 1.85
N VAL A 605 -5.10 -19.87 0.82
CA VAL A 605 -5.99 -20.42 -0.22
C VAL A 605 -5.29 -21.56 -0.95
N TYR A 606 -4.02 -21.39 -1.32
CA TYR A 606 -3.24 -22.44 -1.95
C TYR A 606 -3.13 -23.68 -1.04
N SER A 607 -2.86 -23.45 0.25
CA SER A 607 -2.72 -24.55 1.22
C SER A 607 -4.03 -25.35 1.39
N ALA A 608 -5.18 -24.67 1.41
CA ALA A 608 -6.49 -25.31 1.48
C ALA A 608 -6.80 -26.13 0.22
N PHE A 609 -6.58 -25.58 -0.97
CA PHE A 609 -6.86 -26.29 -2.22
C PHE A 609 -5.85 -27.40 -2.53
N ASN A 610 -4.59 -27.26 -2.13
CA ASN A 610 -3.62 -28.36 -2.17
C ASN A 610 -4.06 -29.55 -1.31
N THR A 611 -4.75 -29.29 -0.19
CA THR A 611 -5.37 -30.35 0.64
C THR A 611 -6.58 -30.98 -0.06
N LEU A 612 -7.38 -30.19 -0.78
CA LEU A 612 -8.55 -30.67 -1.50
C LEU A 612 -8.20 -31.45 -2.76
N ALA A 613 -7.08 -31.13 -3.41
CA ALA A 613 -6.69 -31.64 -4.72
C ALA A 613 -6.80 -33.17 -4.91
N PRO A 614 -6.48 -34.04 -3.93
CA PRO A 614 -6.67 -35.48 -4.07
C PRO A 614 -8.13 -35.94 -4.15
N TYR A 615 -9.08 -35.09 -3.74
CA TYR A 615 -10.51 -35.42 -3.59
C TYR A 615 -11.42 -34.73 -4.62
N ILE A 616 -10.89 -33.83 -5.45
CA ILE A 616 -11.66 -33.10 -6.47
C ILE A 616 -10.93 -33.10 -7.82
N PRO A 617 -11.67 -33.04 -8.95
CA PRO A 617 -11.08 -32.95 -10.27
C PRO A 617 -10.45 -31.56 -10.48
N LEU A 618 -9.13 -31.46 -10.35
CA LEU A 618 -8.36 -30.26 -10.66
C LEU A 618 -7.37 -30.54 -11.79
N ALA A 619 -7.25 -29.61 -12.73
CA ALA A 619 -6.09 -29.56 -13.61
C ALA A 619 -4.95 -28.86 -12.87
N ASN A 620 -3.76 -29.45 -12.87
CA ASN A 620 -2.54 -28.81 -12.38
C ASN A 620 -1.54 -28.53 -13.50
N ASP A 621 -0.78 -27.46 -13.36
CA ASP A 621 0.37 -27.21 -14.22
C ASP A 621 1.63 -27.96 -13.70
N SER A 622 2.71 -27.92 -14.48
CA SER A 622 3.98 -28.57 -14.13
C SER A 622 4.66 -28.02 -12.88
N ILE A 623 4.20 -26.88 -12.36
CA ILE A 623 4.78 -26.16 -11.21
C ILE A 623 3.85 -26.30 -9.98
N GLY A 624 2.72 -27.00 -10.12
CA GLY A 624 1.80 -27.32 -9.02
C GLY A 624 0.76 -26.24 -8.73
N ASN A 625 0.47 -25.34 -9.67
CA ASN A 625 -0.70 -24.46 -9.60
C ASN A 625 -1.94 -25.21 -10.09
N TYR A 626 -3.11 -24.86 -9.57
CA TYR A 626 -4.39 -25.52 -9.90
C TYR A 626 -5.32 -24.60 -10.67
N ASN A 627 -6.08 -25.18 -11.60
CA ASN A 627 -7.19 -24.52 -12.29
C ASN A 627 -8.53 -25.16 -11.89
N LEU A 628 -9.50 -24.32 -11.53
CA LEU A 628 -10.80 -24.74 -11.01
C LEU A 628 -11.84 -25.01 -12.11
N ALA A 629 -11.48 -24.88 -13.39
CA ALA A 629 -12.42 -25.08 -14.50
C ALA A 629 -13.01 -26.48 -14.62
N SER A 630 -12.32 -27.49 -14.10
CA SER A 630 -12.80 -28.89 -14.07
C SER A 630 -13.60 -29.24 -12.82
N THR A 631 -13.75 -28.31 -11.86
CA THR A 631 -14.49 -28.54 -10.62
C THR A 631 -15.67 -27.59 -10.45
N ASN A 632 -16.51 -27.85 -9.45
CA ASN A 632 -17.65 -27.03 -9.06
C ASN A 632 -17.84 -27.04 -7.54
N LEU A 633 -18.66 -26.12 -7.04
CA LEU A 633 -18.91 -25.93 -5.62
C LEU A 633 -19.45 -27.19 -4.94
N THR A 634 -20.29 -27.97 -5.62
CA THR A 634 -20.87 -29.22 -5.11
C THR A 634 -19.81 -30.31 -4.92
N GLN A 635 -18.88 -30.45 -5.87
CA GLN A 635 -17.78 -31.40 -5.76
C GLN A 635 -16.82 -31.02 -4.63
N ILE A 636 -16.50 -29.75 -4.49
CA ILE A 636 -15.70 -29.23 -3.36
C ILE A 636 -16.40 -29.53 -2.05
N GLN A 637 -17.71 -29.28 -1.98
CA GLN A 637 -18.52 -29.57 -0.79
C GLN A 637 -18.49 -31.07 -0.42
N ALA A 638 -18.61 -31.97 -1.39
CA ALA A 638 -18.53 -33.42 -1.17
C ALA A 638 -17.13 -33.87 -0.70
N ALA A 639 -16.06 -33.26 -1.25
CA ALA A 639 -14.70 -33.51 -0.79
C ALA A 639 -14.48 -33.03 0.64
N ILE A 640 -15.01 -31.86 1.02
CA ILE A 640 -14.95 -31.35 2.40
C ILE A 640 -15.67 -32.30 3.35
N ALA A 641 -16.86 -32.79 2.99
CA ALA A 641 -17.58 -33.78 3.78
C ALA A 641 -16.75 -35.06 3.98
N THR A 642 -16.07 -35.52 2.93
CA THR A 642 -15.15 -36.67 3.01
C THR A 642 -13.99 -36.40 3.96
N ILE A 643 -13.35 -35.23 3.89
CA ILE A 643 -12.23 -34.84 4.76
C ILE A 643 -12.67 -34.71 6.22
N CYS A 644 -13.82 -34.08 6.47
CA CYS A 644 -14.33 -33.88 7.83
C CYS A 644 -14.72 -35.19 8.53
N ASN A 645 -15.27 -36.14 7.78
CA ASN A 645 -15.70 -37.44 8.30
C ASN A 645 -14.54 -38.44 8.54
N GLN A 646 -13.32 -38.13 8.09
CA GLN A 646 -12.17 -39.00 8.31
C GLN A 646 -11.73 -38.96 9.79
N PRO A 647 -11.42 -40.12 10.41
CA PRO A 647 -10.84 -40.15 11.74
C PRO A 647 -9.44 -39.55 11.73
N TRP A 648 -9.05 -38.92 12.84
CA TRP A 648 -7.73 -38.30 12.99
C TRP A 648 -6.55 -39.23 12.64
N SER A 649 -6.69 -40.52 12.94
CA SER A 649 -5.70 -41.57 12.67
C SER A 649 -5.42 -41.79 11.18
N SER A 650 -6.37 -41.50 10.29
CA SER A 650 -6.21 -41.69 8.84
C SER A 650 -5.66 -40.45 8.13
N VAL A 651 -5.57 -39.31 8.80
CA VAL A 651 -5.08 -38.07 8.19
C VAL A 651 -3.56 -38.11 8.09
N SER A 652 -2.98 -38.51 6.95
CA SER A 652 -1.53 -38.48 6.74
C SER A 652 -1.06 -37.09 6.30
N ASN A 653 -0.70 -36.23 7.25
CA ASN A 653 -0.07 -34.93 6.95
C ASN A 653 0.94 -34.58 8.08
N SER A 654 2.06 -33.95 7.75
CA SER A 654 3.08 -33.48 8.72
C SER A 654 2.98 -31.98 9.02
N SER A 655 2.08 -31.27 8.35
CA SER A 655 1.86 -29.84 8.54
C SER A 655 1.25 -29.52 9.91
N SER A 656 1.66 -28.39 10.49
CA SER A 656 1.03 -27.82 11.70
C SER A 656 -0.45 -27.48 11.51
N PHE A 657 -0.91 -27.38 10.26
CA PHE A 657 -2.32 -27.16 9.89
C PHE A 657 -3.13 -28.45 9.78
N ARG A 658 -2.52 -29.64 9.91
CA ARG A 658 -3.20 -30.94 9.87
C ARG A 658 -4.45 -31.01 10.76
N PRO A 659 -4.45 -30.49 12.00
CA PRO A 659 -5.65 -30.53 12.85
C PRO A 659 -6.83 -29.72 12.31
N PHE A 660 -6.60 -28.81 11.36
CA PHE A 660 -7.59 -27.84 10.94
C PHE A 660 -8.00 -28.02 9.47
N LEU A 661 -7.69 -29.16 8.84
CA LEU A 661 -8.01 -29.37 7.42
C LEU A 661 -9.52 -29.27 7.14
N CYS A 662 -10.37 -29.86 7.99
CA CYS A 662 -11.83 -29.75 7.86
C CYS A 662 -12.28 -28.29 8.03
N PHE A 663 -11.90 -27.64 9.13
CA PHE A 663 -12.17 -26.23 9.39
C PHE A 663 -11.72 -25.32 8.23
N ASN A 664 -10.46 -25.40 7.83
CA ASN A 664 -9.88 -24.54 6.78
C ASN A 664 -10.58 -24.76 5.44
N SER A 665 -10.84 -26.02 5.06
CA SER A 665 -11.51 -26.30 3.79
C SER A 665 -12.96 -25.78 3.79
N MET A 666 -13.68 -25.99 4.90
CA MET A 666 -15.03 -25.44 5.07
C MET A 666 -15.04 -23.91 5.05
N TYR A 667 -14.07 -23.30 5.72
CA TYR A 667 -13.94 -21.84 5.79
C TYR A 667 -13.72 -21.23 4.41
N HIS A 668 -12.78 -21.75 3.62
CA HIS A 668 -12.50 -21.24 2.28
C HIS A 668 -13.69 -21.41 1.32
N TRP A 669 -14.35 -22.58 1.37
CA TRP A 669 -15.57 -22.81 0.59
C TRP A 669 -16.69 -21.82 0.99
N THR A 670 -16.90 -21.62 2.30
CA THR A 670 -17.91 -20.69 2.81
C THR A 670 -17.57 -19.26 2.44
N LEU A 671 -16.31 -18.85 2.55
CA LEU A 671 -15.87 -17.51 2.15
C LEU A 671 -16.15 -17.26 0.66
N PHE A 672 -15.82 -18.21 -0.23
CA PHE A 672 -16.00 -18.02 -1.67
C PHE A 672 -17.48 -18.02 -2.06
N GLN A 673 -18.23 -19.05 -1.67
CA GLN A 673 -19.63 -19.20 -2.07
C GLN A 673 -20.55 -18.24 -1.31
N TYR A 674 -20.42 -18.13 0.01
CA TYR A 674 -21.35 -17.39 0.86
C TYR A 674 -20.90 -15.95 1.10
N GLY A 675 -19.63 -15.76 1.49
CA GLY A 675 -19.03 -14.45 1.74
C GLY A 675 -18.97 -13.60 0.48
N TYR A 676 -18.11 -13.98 -0.46
CA TYR A 676 -17.88 -13.26 -1.72
C TYR A 676 -18.97 -13.49 -2.78
N SER A 677 -19.89 -14.43 -2.54
CA SER A 677 -21.00 -14.72 -3.46
C SER A 677 -20.52 -15.13 -4.86
N MET A 678 -19.46 -15.94 -4.91
CA MET A 678 -18.97 -16.56 -6.13
C MET A 678 -19.77 -17.81 -6.50
N SER A 679 -19.98 -17.99 -7.79
CA SER A 679 -20.70 -19.13 -8.40
C SER A 679 -19.75 -20.06 -9.15
N ASP A 680 -20.27 -21.20 -9.61
CA ASP A 680 -19.54 -22.11 -10.51
C ASP A 680 -19.05 -21.41 -11.79
N ALA A 681 -19.76 -20.38 -12.26
CA ALA A 681 -19.34 -19.59 -13.41
C ALA A 681 -18.05 -18.80 -13.14
N ASN A 682 -17.85 -18.31 -11.91
CA ASN A 682 -16.61 -17.65 -11.52
C ASN A 682 -15.45 -18.66 -11.43
N PHE A 683 -15.72 -19.87 -10.95
CA PHE A 683 -14.69 -20.91 -10.74
C PHE A 683 -14.07 -21.39 -12.05
N LYS A 684 -14.80 -21.32 -13.17
CA LYS A 684 -14.24 -21.59 -14.52
C LYS A 684 -13.03 -20.72 -14.88
N ASN A 685 -12.92 -19.55 -14.27
CA ASN A 685 -11.87 -18.57 -14.53
C ASN A 685 -10.96 -18.35 -13.32
N PHE A 686 -10.92 -19.30 -12.37
CA PHE A 686 -10.19 -19.19 -11.12
C PHE A 686 -8.98 -20.13 -11.08
N GLN A 687 -7.81 -19.57 -10.84
CA GLN A 687 -6.55 -20.28 -10.61
C GLN A 687 -6.12 -20.17 -9.14
N ILE A 688 -5.59 -21.26 -8.60
CA ILE A 688 -4.95 -21.30 -7.29
C ILE A 688 -3.45 -21.44 -7.51
N VAL A 689 -2.70 -20.46 -7.04
CA VAL A 689 -1.31 -20.26 -7.48
C VAL A 689 -0.38 -20.18 -6.27
N LYS A 690 0.76 -20.85 -6.39
CA LYS A 690 1.90 -20.74 -5.47
C LYS A 690 3.03 -19.90 -6.08
N THR A 691 3.31 -20.13 -7.36
CA THR A 691 4.39 -19.43 -8.08
C THR A 691 4.01 -19.10 -9.51
N ILE A 692 4.50 -17.96 -10.02
CA ILE A 692 4.35 -17.53 -11.43
C ILE A 692 5.74 -17.16 -11.96
N ASP A 693 6.16 -17.76 -13.08
CA ASP A 693 7.49 -17.56 -13.67
C ASP A 693 8.64 -17.70 -12.63
N SER A 694 8.55 -18.71 -11.75
CA SER A 694 9.47 -18.98 -10.62
C SER A 694 9.50 -17.92 -9.50
N ASN A 695 8.56 -16.98 -9.49
CA ASN A 695 8.36 -16.02 -8.40
C ASN A 695 7.27 -16.54 -7.48
N GLU A 696 7.51 -16.50 -6.17
CA GLU A 696 6.47 -16.76 -5.18
C GLU A 696 5.45 -15.62 -5.23
N ILE A 697 4.17 -15.97 -5.35
CA ILE A 697 3.11 -14.97 -5.45
C ILE A 697 2.75 -14.43 -4.06
N GLY A 698 2.60 -13.12 -3.96
CA GLY A 698 2.30 -12.40 -2.73
C GLY A 698 2.26 -10.89 -2.98
N TRP A 699 2.01 -10.10 -1.94
CA TRP A 699 1.92 -8.64 -2.06
C TRP A 699 3.29 -7.94 -2.17
N THR A 700 4.37 -8.59 -1.72
CA THR A 700 5.71 -7.99 -1.59
C THR A 700 6.29 -7.44 -2.89
N LEU A 701 6.09 -8.13 -4.01
CA LEU A 701 6.60 -7.68 -5.30
C LEU A 701 5.90 -6.39 -5.78
N GLY A 702 4.57 -6.37 -5.76
CA GLY A 702 3.77 -5.21 -6.13
C GLY A 702 4.01 -4.03 -5.19
N TYR A 703 4.23 -4.31 -3.90
CA TYR A 703 4.62 -3.30 -2.93
C TYR A 703 5.98 -2.70 -3.28
N MET A 704 7.00 -3.53 -3.54
CA MET A 704 8.30 -3.05 -4.00
C MET A 704 8.15 -2.20 -5.26
N ILE A 705 7.38 -2.65 -6.26
CA ILE A 705 7.19 -1.90 -7.50
C ILE A 705 6.57 -0.54 -7.22
N ASN A 706 5.55 -0.49 -6.35
CA ASN A 706 4.93 0.77 -5.96
C ASN A 706 5.92 1.70 -5.22
N GLN A 707 6.69 1.18 -4.27
CA GLN A 707 7.70 1.96 -3.52
C GLN A 707 8.88 2.41 -4.41
N THR A 708 9.25 1.60 -5.40
CA THR A 708 10.37 1.85 -6.32
C THR A 708 9.98 2.63 -7.58
N ASN A 709 8.68 2.83 -7.81
CA ASN A 709 8.18 3.55 -8.98
C ASN A 709 8.69 4.99 -9.02
N ASN A 710 8.81 5.62 -7.84
CA ASN A 710 9.26 6.99 -7.64
C ASN A 710 10.78 7.14 -7.41
N LEU A 711 11.55 6.05 -7.46
CA LEU A 711 13.00 6.16 -7.32
C LEU A 711 13.59 6.85 -8.54
N ASP A 712 14.29 7.94 -8.24
CA ASP A 712 14.83 8.89 -9.19
C ASP A 712 15.73 8.20 -10.26
N PRO A 713 15.63 8.61 -11.56
CA PRO A 713 16.61 8.26 -12.59
C PRO A 713 18.10 8.49 -12.24
N GLN A 714 18.44 9.21 -11.16
CA GLN A 714 19.80 9.42 -10.65
C GLN A 714 20.59 8.12 -10.41
N PHE A 715 19.90 6.99 -10.21
CA PHE A 715 20.53 5.69 -9.98
C PHE A 715 20.88 4.95 -11.27
N ARG A 716 20.51 5.47 -12.44
CA ARG A 716 20.87 4.85 -13.73
C ARG A 716 22.39 4.89 -13.90
N PRO A 717 23.05 3.77 -14.21
CA PRO A 717 24.43 3.83 -14.67
C PRO A 717 24.50 4.77 -15.87
N PRO A 718 25.46 5.73 -15.91
CA PRO A 718 25.59 6.61 -17.05
C PRO A 718 25.82 5.76 -18.30
N ARG A 719 25.00 6.00 -19.34
CA ARG A 719 25.26 5.42 -20.66
C ARG A 719 26.56 6.04 -21.20
N LEU A 720 27.58 5.22 -21.40
CA LEU A 720 28.88 5.64 -21.92
C LEU A 720 28.74 6.26 -23.32
N LEU A 721 27.96 5.63 -24.20
CA LEU A 721 27.64 6.10 -25.57
C LEU A 721 26.13 5.96 -25.88
N THR A 722 25.54 6.90 -26.62
CA THR A 722 24.22 6.64 -27.25
C THR A 722 24.35 5.63 -28.39
N LYS A 723 23.21 5.06 -28.82
CA LYS A 723 23.17 4.17 -30.00
C LYS A 723 23.72 4.88 -31.23
N GLU A 724 23.38 6.16 -31.42
CA GLU A 724 23.88 6.98 -32.54
C GLU A 724 25.39 7.24 -32.41
N GLU A 725 25.88 7.56 -31.22
CA GLU A 725 27.30 7.84 -30.95
C GLU A 725 28.17 6.58 -31.18
N PHE A 726 27.69 5.41 -30.73
CA PHE A 726 28.35 4.13 -30.98
C PHE A 726 28.41 3.79 -32.47
N ILE A 727 27.27 3.91 -33.18
CA ILE A 727 27.21 3.65 -34.63
C ILE A 727 28.14 4.61 -35.38
N GLY A 728 28.16 5.90 -35.02
CA GLY A 728 29.04 6.87 -35.65
C GLY A 728 30.52 6.54 -35.49
N LEU A 729 30.94 6.18 -34.27
CA LEU A 729 32.33 5.84 -33.98
C LEU A 729 32.76 4.51 -34.63
N ILE A 730 31.91 3.48 -34.57
CA ILE A 730 32.25 2.16 -35.14
C ILE A 730 32.35 2.22 -36.67
N VAL A 731 31.46 2.97 -37.33
CA VAL A 731 31.52 3.19 -38.78
C VAL A 731 32.76 4.01 -39.13
N GLY A 732 33.06 5.08 -38.39
CA GLY A 732 34.24 5.92 -38.63
C GLY A 732 35.55 5.14 -38.57
N PHE A 733 35.80 4.43 -37.47
CA PHE A 733 37.00 3.60 -37.32
C PHE A 733 37.01 2.38 -38.25
N GLY A 734 35.85 1.82 -38.58
CA GLY A 734 35.72 0.74 -39.56
C GLY A 734 36.13 1.16 -40.98
N VAL A 735 35.73 2.35 -41.42
CA VAL A 735 36.15 2.91 -42.72
C VAL A 735 37.65 3.21 -42.74
N LEU A 736 38.20 3.80 -41.67
CA LEU A 736 39.65 4.02 -41.50
C LEU A 736 40.45 2.73 -41.64
N LEU A 737 40.00 1.67 -40.96
CA LEU A 737 40.62 0.35 -41.01
C LEU A 737 40.60 -0.21 -42.44
N LEU A 738 39.46 -0.12 -43.13
CA LEU A 738 39.29 -0.63 -44.48
C LEU A 738 40.18 0.10 -45.49
N ILE A 739 40.32 1.42 -45.37
CA ILE A 739 41.25 2.22 -46.19
C ILE A 739 42.69 1.76 -45.95
N CYS A 740 43.11 1.54 -44.70
CA CYS A 740 44.47 1.07 -44.39
C CYS A 740 44.74 -0.33 -44.96
N ILE A 741 43.77 -1.25 -44.85
CA ILE A 741 43.87 -2.62 -45.40
C ILE A 741 44.04 -2.60 -46.92
N LEU A 742 43.35 -1.70 -47.62
CA LEU A 742 43.47 -1.55 -49.07
C LEU A 742 44.74 -0.79 -49.48
N ALA A 743 45.16 0.21 -48.71
CA ALA A 743 46.34 1.01 -49.00
C ALA A 743 47.64 0.21 -48.94
N ILE A 744 47.76 -0.76 -48.01
CA ILE A 744 48.95 -1.62 -47.87
C ILE A 744 49.30 -2.37 -49.17
N PRO A 745 48.42 -3.22 -49.75
CA PRO A 745 48.71 -3.95 -50.99
C PRO A 745 48.89 -3.01 -52.18
N ILE A 746 48.12 -1.92 -52.27
CA ILE A 746 48.28 -0.91 -53.34
C ILE A 746 49.69 -0.29 -53.27
N THR A 747 50.16 0.08 -52.08
CA THR A 747 51.50 0.66 -51.88
C THR A 747 52.60 -0.36 -52.21
N ILE A 748 52.41 -1.63 -51.86
CA ILE A 748 53.34 -2.73 -52.22
C ILE A 748 53.38 -2.94 -53.74
N ILE A 749 52.23 -2.92 -54.42
CA ILE A 749 52.14 -3.06 -55.89
C ILE A 749 52.85 -1.89 -56.58
N ILE A 750 52.62 -0.65 -56.12
CA ILE A 750 53.29 0.54 -56.66
C ILE A 750 54.80 0.46 -56.43
N TYR A 751 55.24 0.03 -55.24
CA TYR A 751 56.66 -0.18 -54.94
C TYR A 751 57.30 -1.21 -55.88
N LYS A 752 56.68 -2.38 -56.05
CA LYS A 752 57.15 -3.42 -56.96
C LYS A 752 57.20 -2.96 -58.42
N ARG A 753 56.20 -2.19 -58.88
CA ARG A 753 56.18 -1.62 -60.23
C ARG A 753 57.31 -0.60 -60.45
N LYS A 754 57.59 0.27 -59.47
CA LYS A 754 58.69 1.23 -59.57
C LYS A 754 60.08 0.59 -59.48
N GLN A 755 60.25 -0.46 -58.68
CA GLN A 755 61.49 -1.25 -58.70
C GLN A 755 61.73 -1.88 -60.08
N LYS A 756 60.67 -2.43 -60.70
CA LYS A 756 60.73 -3.02 -62.05
C LYS A 756 60.96 -2.01 -63.18
N GLN A 757 60.78 -0.71 -62.93
CA GLN A 757 61.13 0.38 -63.85
C GLN A 757 62.56 0.92 -63.62
N GLN A 758 63.22 0.53 -62.53
CA GLN A 758 64.59 0.93 -62.19
C GLN A 758 65.63 -0.18 -62.42
N SER A 759 65.20 -1.45 -62.44
CA SER A 759 65.94 -2.58 -63.02
C SER A 759 65.77 -2.60 -64.53
#